data_AF-A0A7C7YA77-F1
#
_entry.id   AF-A0A7C7YA77-F1
#
_cell.length_a   1.000
_cell.length_b   1.000
_cell.length_c   1.000
_cell.angle_alpha   90.00
_cell.angle_beta   90.00
_cell.angle_gamma   90.00
#
_symmetry.space_group_name_H-M   'P 1'
#
loop_
_entity.id
_entity.type
_entity.pdbx_description
1 polymer ?
#
loop_
_entity_poly.entity_id
_entity_poly.type
_entity_poly.pdbx_seq_one_letter_code
_entity_poly.pdbx_strand_id
1 'polypeptide(L)'
;MSDEYDASSIQVLEGLEAVRKRPGMYIGDPNDGTGLHHCIWEVVDNAVDEHLAGQNDKVDININSDGSLSVRDYGRGIPVGIHEEFGVSAAQVIMTKLHAGGKFDNDAYKVSGGLHGVGVSAVNAVSEWLEMTIHRDNKIYFQRYEKGEPVADLVVIGSCQDTGTLIAFKPDLDIFHEIIDFDFDTVDMRLKETSFLNAGLKITITDERGEEDHISEHHYEGGIKEFVHQLNIRRVAMHSDVIHVEGIREIELGEVSVELALQWSDAFSESIQCYTNIIRNRDGGTHMSGLRGALTRSVNKYAKDRKLLKGDTLSGEDVREGLTAIVSVKHPDPSFSSQTKDKLVSSEVAGIVDSIVYEKLSDFFEENPSTAKKIVEKGLLASKAREAARKARDLTRRKGVLEGGGLPGKLADCQSRNPAECEIYLVEGDSAGGSAKTGRDRRIQAILPLRGKILNVERQKRNLVKVFQNNEIQTMIRAFGAGVGNNPEDEGAFDTEKMRYSRIIIMTDADVDGAHIRTLMMTFLWRFMRPAITGGHVYIAQPPLYQVSKGRISKYAFSDSERDELIAELRGDNPATKIGIQRYKGLGEMNPDQLWDTTMNPETRTMLKVTVQDAESSDRMFEILMGEDVPDRRAFIEKYAKEVTNLDI
;
A
#
# COMPACT_ATOMS: atom_id res chain seq x y z
N MET A 1 1.47 -4.95 53.90
CA MET A 1 1.19 -3.51 54.06
C MET A 1 -0.12 -3.26 53.35
N SER A 2 -1.05 -2.57 54.00
CA SER A 2 -2.37 -2.29 53.47
C SER A 2 -2.27 -1.32 52.30
N ASP A 3 -2.72 -1.73 51.11
CA ASP A 3 -2.98 -0.83 49.98
C ASP A 3 -4.23 0.01 50.30
N GLU A 4 -4.10 0.99 51.19
CA GLU A 4 -5.15 1.98 51.44
C GLU A 4 -5.17 2.97 50.28
N TYR A 5 -6.18 2.84 49.40
CA TYR A 5 -6.49 3.83 48.37
C TYR A 5 -7.20 5.02 49.02
N ASP A 6 -6.42 6.05 49.36
CA ASP A 6 -6.89 7.29 49.99
C ASP A 6 -6.70 8.52 49.08
N ALA A 7 -7.02 9.71 49.59
CA ALA A 7 -6.88 10.95 48.83
C ALA A 7 -5.42 11.23 48.40
N SER A 8 -4.42 10.72 49.12
CA SER A 8 -3.00 10.87 48.77
C SER A 8 -2.59 9.97 47.61
N SER A 9 -3.42 8.97 47.27
CA SER A 9 -3.25 8.11 46.09
C SER A 9 -3.65 8.78 44.77
N ILE A 10 -4.28 9.97 44.82
CA ILE A 10 -4.61 10.76 43.64
C ILE A 10 -3.41 11.64 43.27
N GLN A 11 -2.69 11.25 42.22
CA GLN A 11 -1.59 12.04 41.68
C GLN A 11 -2.11 12.98 40.59
N VAL A 12 -1.89 14.28 40.77
CA VAL A 12 -2.13 15.32 39.76
C VAL A 12 -0.81 15.59 39.06
N LEU A 13 -0.78 15.46 37.73
CA LEU A 13 0.38 15.81 36.90
C LEU A 13 0.14 17.21 36.34
N GLU A 14 1.04 18.15 36.64
CA GLU A 14 0.93 19.53 36.18
C GLU A 14 1.84 19.79 34.97
N GLY A 15 1.38 20.63 34.04
CA GLY A 15 2.18 21.08 32.90
C GLY A 15 2.72 19.94 32.02
N LEU A 16 4.01 19.98 31.73
CA LEU A 16 4.67 19.03 30.84
C LEU A 16 4.97 17.67 31.47
N GLU A 17 4.84 17.54 32.79
CA GLU A 17 5.00 16.24 33.48
C GLU A 17 3.94 15.23 32.99
N ALA A 18 2.72 15.72 32.72
CA ALA A 18 1.64 14.91 32.16
C ALA A 18 2.01 14.32 30.79
N VAL A 19 2.63 15.14 29.92
CA VAL A 19 3.09 14.71 28.60
C VAL A 19 4.17 13.64 28.72
N ARG A 20 5.19 13.87 29.56
CA ARG A 20 6.27 12.90 29.77
C ARG A 20 5.80 11.57 30.33
N LYS A 21 4.78 11.58 31.19
CA LYS A 21 4.23 10.34 31.78
C LYS A 21 3.33 9.57 30.80
N ARG A 22 2.69 10.27 29.86
CA ARG A 22 1.74 9.71 28.88
C ARG A 22 1.97 10.27 27.47
N PRO A 23 3.16 10.06 26.87
CA PRO A 23 3.52 10.66 25.58
C PRO A 23 2.58 10.22 24.45
N GLY A 24 2.10 8.97 24.52
CA GLY A 24 1.12 8.38 23.60
C GLY A 24 -0.10 9.24 23.28
N MET A 25 -0.59 10.01 24.26
CA MET A 25 -1.77 10.85 24.09
C MET A 25 -1.51 12.13 23.28
N TYR A 26 -0.25 12.56 23.19
CA TYR A 26 0.13 13.86 22.62
C TYR A 26 0.85 13.71 21.28
N ILE A 27 1.81 12.79 21.20
CA ILE A 27 2.69 12.61 20.03
C ILE A 27 2.49 11.29 19.30
N GLY A 28 1.62 10.38 19.79
CA GLY A 28 1.49 9.03 19.24
C GLY A 28 2.41 8.00 19.91
N ASP A 29 2.49 6.78 19.37
CA ASP A 29 3.22 5.68 20.02
C ASP A 29 4.74 5.96 20.01
N PRO A 30 5.39 6.02 21.19
CA PRO A 30 6.84 6.27 21.27
C PRO A 30 7.68 5.04 20.88
N ASN A 31 7.08 3.85 20.71
CA ASN A 31 7.81 2.60 20.52
C ASN A 31 7.88 2.13 19.06
N ASP A 32 6.98 2.59 18.19
CA ASP A 32 6.92 2.16 16.78
C ASP A 32 7.58 3.17 15.81
N GLY A 33 8.23 4.20 16.36
CA GLY A 33 8.89 5.28 15.62
C GLY A 33 7.93 6.36 15.11
N THR A 34 6.61 6.14 15.12
CA THR A 34 5.66 7.15 14.64
C THR A 34 5.66 8.39 15.52
N GLY A 35 5.71 8.23 16.85
CA GLY A 35 5.77 9.36 17.78
C GLY A 35 7.06 10.16 17.70
N LEU A 36 8.18 9.49 17.40
CA LEU A 36 9.47 10.14 17.17
C LEU A 36 9.40 11.07 15.94
N HIS A 37 8.89 10.56 14.82
CA HIS A 37 8.73 11.35 13.60
C HIS A 37 7.65 12.42 13.74
N HIS A 38 6.60 12.18 14.56
CA HIS A 38 5.57 13.17 14.87
C HIS A 38 6.18 14.44 15.48
N CYS A 39 7.23 14.32 16.30
CA CYS A 39 7.91 15.48 16.86
C CYS A 39 8.48 16.41 15.78
N ILE A 40 8.97 15.86 14.67
CA ILE A 40 9.44 16.63 13.52
C ILE A 40 8.28 17.43 12.92
N TRP A 41 7.13 16.77 12.73
CA TRP A 41 5.96 17.38 12.10
C TRP A 41 5.38 18.54 12.90
N GLU A 42 5.36 18.46 14.22
CA GLU A 42 4.89 19.58 15.04
C GLU A 42 5.77 20.83 14.92
N VAL A 43 7.07 20.67 14.63
CA VAL A 43 7.98 21.80 14.40
C VAL A 43 7.89 22.29 12.95
N VAL A 44 7.92 21.38 11.98
CA VAL A 44 7.83 21.70 10.55
C VAL A 44 6.50 22.36 10.21
N ASP A 45 5.37 21.88 10.74
CA ASP A 45 4.04 22.44 10.46
C ASP A 45 3.96 23.90 10.94
N ASN A 46 4.63 24.26 12.05
CA ASN A 46 4.71 25.66 12.49
C ASN A 46 5.50 26.54 11.50
N ALA A 47 6.59 26.02 10.93
CA ALA A 47 7.37 26.72 9.91
C ALA A 47 6.59 26.88 8.58
N VAL A 48 5.77 25.89 8.23
CA VAL A 48 4.90 25.93 7.04
C VAL A 48 3.72 26.87 7.25
N ASP A 49 3.17 26.99 8.46
CA ASP A 49 2.11 27.96 8.77
C ASP A 49 2.58 29.42 8.53
N GLU A 50 3.87 29.73 8.74
CA GLU A 50 4.45 31.03 8.35
C GLU A 50 4.50 31.24 6.83
N HIS A 51 4.69 30.17 6.05
CA HIS A 51 4.60 30.21 4.59
C HIS A 51 3.16 30.46 4.13
N LEU A 52 2.18 29.78 4.75
CA LEU A 52 0.77 30.04 4.50
C LEU A 52 0.35 31.48 4.81
N ALA A 53 1.00 32.12 5.79
CA ALA A 53 0.83 33.55 6.09
C ALA A 53 1.57 34.48 5.09
N GLY A 54 2.29 33.92 4.11
CA GLY A 54 3.06 34.66 3.11
C GLY A 54 4.33 35.31 3.66
N GLN A 55 4.88 34.80 4.77
CA GLN A 55 6.02 35.38 5.47
C GLN A 55 7.29 34.53 5.40
N ASN A 56 7.17 33.27 4.96
CA ASN A 56 8.28 32.33 4.86
C ASN A 56 8.33 31.72 3.45
N ASP A 57 9.50 31.64 2.85
CA ASP A 57 9.75 31.03 1.54
C ASP A 57 10.65 29.80 1.61
N LYS A 58 11.27 29.55 2.76
CA LYS A 58 12.28 28.51 2.94
C LYS A 58 12.20 27.82 4.31
N VAL A 59 12.39 26.50 4.33
CA VAL A 59 12.58 25.72 5.55
C VAL A 59 13.80 24.82 5.37
N ASP A 60 14.72 24.84 6.33
CA ASP A 60 15.86 23.92 6.37
C ASP A 60 15.70 22.94 7.54
N ILE A 61 15.94 21.66 7.28
CA ILE A 61 15.89 20.57 8.25
C ILE A 61 17.24 19.86 8.26
N ASN A 62 17.83 19.67 9.44
CA ASN A 62 19.08 18.93 9.60
C ASN A 62 18.89 17.78 10.58
N ILE A 63 19.26 16.57 10.17
CA ILE A 63 19.45 15.41 11.04
C ILE A 63 20.92 15.40 11.42
N ASN A 64 21.21 15.74 12.68
CA ASN A 64 22.57 15.97 13.15
C ASN A 64 23.26 14.65 13.55
N SER A 65 24.59 14.64 13.51
CA SER A 65 25.41 13.48 13.87
C SER A 65 25.28 13.00 15.33
N ASP A 66 24.76 13.85 16.23
CA ASP A 66 24.55 13.54 17.65
C ASP A 66 23.16 12.95 17.97
N GLY A 67 22.36 12.67 16.93
CA GLY A 67 20.99 12.16 17.04
C GLY A 67 19.93 13.24 17.32
N SER A 68 20.31 14.52 17.27
CA SER A 68 19.35 15.63 17.31
C SER A 68 18.82 15.99 15.92
N LEU A 69 17.73 16.75 15.89
CA LEU A 69 17.16 17.31 14.67
C LEU A 69 16.92 18.80 14.85
N SER A 70 17.19 19.59 13.80
CA SER A 70 16.90 21.02 13.80
C SER A 70 16.06 21.44 12.61
N VAL A 71 15.15 22.38 12.83
CA VAL A 71 14.28 23.00 11.82
C VAL A 71 14.44 24.51 11.88
N ARG A 72 14.82 25.12 10.76
CA ARG A 72 14.96 26.57 10.56
C ARG A 72 13.88 27.05 9.61
N ASP A 73 13.10 28.04 10.04
CA ASP A 73 12.29 28.89 9.16
C ASP A 73 12.90 30.29 9.02
N TYR A 74 12.48 31.01 7.99
CA TYR A 74 12.83 32.41 7.74
C TYR A 74 11.60 33.33 7.82
N GLY A 75 10.60 32.92 8.60
CA GLY A 75 9.35 33.66 8.81
C GLY A 75 9.53 34.88 9.72
N ARG A 76 8.45 35.27 10.40
CA ARG A 76 8.45 36.46 11.29
C ARG A 76 9.26 36.26 12.58
N GLY A 77 9.51 35.01 12.98
CA GLY A 77 10.11 34.64 14.26
C GLY A 77 9.11 34.68 15.43
N ILE A 78 9.25 33.76 16.38
CA ILE A 78 8.38 33.67 17.58
C ILE A 78 8.38 35.00 18.38
N PRO A 79 7.24 35.46 18.92
CA PRO A 79 7.19 36.66 19.76
C PRO A 79 8.06 36.54 21.03
N VAL A 80 8.91 37.54 21.27
CA VAL A 80 9.86 37.59 22.40
C VAL A 80 9.42 38.49 23.56
N GLY A 81 8.31 39.22 23.38
CA GLY A 81 7.77 40.13 24.41
C GLY A 81 7.30 39.38 25.65
N ILE A 82 7.27 40.07 26.79
CA ILE A 82 6.75 39.50 28.05
C ILE A 82 5.23 39.30 27.92
N HIS A 83 4.76 38.11 28.27
CA HIS A 83 3.34 37.78 28.33
C HIS A 83 2.74 38.30 29.63
N GLU A 84 1.67 39.12 29.53
CA GLU A 84 1.11 39.85 30.67
C GLU A 84 0.64 38.93 31.82
N GLU A 85 0.04 37.79 31.49
CA GLU A 85 -0.47 36.84 32.49
C GLU A 85 0.62 36.03 33.21
N PHE A 86 1.65 35.60 32.48
CA PHE A 86 2.65 34.64 33.00
C PHE A 86 3.96 35.32 33.46
N GLY A 87 4.16 36.59 33.13
CA GLY A 87 5.35 37.36 33.53
C GLY A 87 6.67 36.90 32.91
N VAL A 88 6.63 35.95 31.96
CA VAL A 88 7.78 35.45 31.20
C VAL A 88 7.63 35.75 29.71
N SER A 89 8.65 35.52 28.89
CA SER A 89 8.57 35.76 27.45
C SER A 89 7.48 34.88 26.81
N ALA A 90 6.78 35.41 25.79
CA ALA A 90 5.79 34.64 25.03
C ALA A 90 6.41 33.39 24.41
N ALA A 91 7.68 33.47 24.00
CA ALA A 91 8.49 32.35 23.54
C ALA A 91 8.60 31.22 24.60
N GLN A 92 8.81 31.57 25.87
CA GLN A 92 8.83 30.59 26.95
C GLN A 92 7.43 30.04 27.25
N VAL A 93 6.39 30.88 27.18
CA VAL A 93 5.00 30.43 27.40
C VAL A 93 4.64 29.31 26.42
N ILE A 94 4.87 29.50 25.11
CA ILE A 94 4.50 28.48 24.10
C ILE A 94 5.32 27.19 24.20
N MET A 95 6.52 27.24 24.79
CA MET A 95 7.37 26.06 24.98
C MET A 95 7.03 25.28 26.26
N THR A 96 6.46 25.93 27.27
CA THR A 96 6.27 25.35 28.62
C THR A 96 4.82 25.18 29.02
N LYS A 97 3.87 25.82 28.33
CA LYS A 97 2.44 25.72 28.60
C LYS A 97 1.74 24.95 27.48
N LEU A 98 0.91 23.99 27.89
CA LEU A 98 -0.04 23.33 27.00
C LEU A 98 -1.17 24.31 26.67
N HIS A 99 -1.70 24.22 25.45
CA HIS A 99 -2.76 25.08 24.96
C HIS A 99 -2.38 26.58 24.94
N ALA A 100 -1.14 26.89 24.61
CA ALA A 100 -0.65 28.26 24.48
C ALA A 100 -0.15 28.51 23.05
N GLY A 101 -0.66 29.57 22.41
CA GLY A 101 -0.24 29.96 21.06
C GLY A 101 -1.16 30.98 20.42
N GLY A 102 -0.66 31.70 19.41
CA GLY A 102 -1.45 32.68 18.65
C GLY A 102 -2.38 32.08 17.59
N LYS A 103 -2.63 30.76 17.66
CA LYS A 103 -3.42 30.01 16.66
C LYS A 103 -4.88 29.79 17.07
N PHE A 104 -5.29 30.30 18.24
CA PHE A 104 -6.67 30.19 18.74
C PHE A 104 -7.61 31.26 18.18
N ASP A 105 -7.04 32.40 17.79
CA ASP A 105 -7.78 33.51 17.18
C ASP A 105 -7.35 33.65 15.71
N ASN A 106 -8.31 33.71 14.79
CA ASN A 106 -8.10 33.80 13.33
C ASN A 106 -7.37 35.10 12.86
N ASP A 107 -6.90 35.93 13.79
CA ASP A 107 -6.25 37.21 13.53
C ASP A 107 -4.79 37.05 13.07
N ALA A 108 -4.04 36.11 13.65
CA ALA A 108 -2.62 35.91 13.34
C ALA A 108 -2.40 34.87 12.23
N TYR A 109 -3.26 33.86 12.15
CA TYR A 109 -3.26 32.81 11.12
C TYR A 109 -4.70 32.53 10.68
N LYS A 110 -5.01 32.79 9.40
CA LYS A 110 -6.35 32.52 8.84
C LYS A 110 -6.62 31.03 8.61
N VAL A 111 -5.58 30.24 8.39
CA VAL A 111 -5.59 28.79 8.20
C VAL A 111 -4.31 28.25 8.80
N SER A 112 -4.41 27.23 9.66
CA SER A 112 -3.24 26.55 10.23
C SER A 112 -3.47 25.05 10.42
N GLY A 113 -2.41 24.26 10.35
CA GLY A 113 -2.47 22.82 10.70
C GLY A 113 -2.52 22.57 12.22
N GLY A 114 -1.89 23.45 13.00
CA GLY A 114 -1.74 23.33 14.45
C GLY A 114 -2.84 24.04 15.25
N LEU A 115 -3.94 23.35 15.56
CA LEU A 115 -5.12 23.97 16.21
C LEU A 115 -5.12 23.88 17.74
N HIS A 116 -4.33 22.99 18.34
CA HIS A 116 -4.47 22.66 19.77
C HIS A 116 -3.54 23.47 20.69
N GLY A 117 -2.49 24.09 20.15
CA GLY A 117 -1.47 24.82 20.95
C GLY A 117 -0.66 23.93 21.90
N VAL A 118 -0.49 22.64 21.56
CA VAL A 118 0.20 21.64 22.39
C VAL A 118 1.44 21.06 21.71
N GLY A 119 1.57 21.20 20.39
CA GLY A 119 2.59 20.52 19.58
C GLY A 119 4.02 20.74 20.06
N VAL A 120 4.51 21.97 19.94
CA VAL A 120 5.93 22.28 20.25
C VAL A 120 6.26 22.13 21.74
N SER A 121 5.30 22.37 22.64
CA SER A 121 5.49 22.13 24.07
C SER A 121 5.53 20.64 24.41
N ALA A 122 4.80 19.80 23.68
CA ALA A 122 4.94 18.35 23.78
C ALA A 122 6.30 17.87 23.26
N VAL A 123 6.81 18.42 22.14
CA VAL A 123 8.18 18.15 21.65
C VAL A 123 9.22 18.53 22.69
N ASN A 124 9.10 19.72 23.29
CA ASN A 124 9.98 20.16 24.38
C ASN A 124 9.94 19.18 25.57
N ALA A 125 8.74 18.73 25.96
CA ALA A 125 8.56 17.79 27.06
C ALA A 125 9.24 16.44 26.81
N VAL A 126 9.14 15.88 25.61
CA VAL A 126 9.68 14.54 25.27
C VAL A 126 11.13 14.54 24.78
N SER A 127 11.78 15.71 24.80
CA SER A 127 13.18 15.86 24.43
C SER A 127 14.09 15.79 25.66
N GLU A 128 15.29 15.23 25.48
CA GLU A 128 16.39 15.34 26.44
C GLU A 128 16.74 16.82 26.63
N TRP A 129 16.91 17.52 25.50
CA TRP A 129 17.06 18.96 25.44
C TRP A 129 16.39 19.55 24.20
N LEU A 130 15.97 20.81 24.30
CA LEU A 130 15.50 21.62 23.18
C LEU A 130 16.15 23.00 23.24
N GLU A 131 16.62 23.48 22.10
CA GLU A 131 17.18 24.81 21.91
C GLU A 131 16.32 25.62 20.94
N MET A 132 15.98 26.83 21.35
CA MET A 132 15.21 27.77 20.56
C MET A 132 16.05 29.02 20.30
N THR A 133 16.31 29.28 19.03
CA THR A 133 16.99 30.50 18.57
C THR A 133 16.04 31.32 17.71
N ILE A 134 15.79 32.58 18.10
CA ILE A 134 14.83 33.46 17.43
C ILE A 134 15.58 34.65 16.83
N HIS A 135 15.40 34.87 15.53
CA HIS A 135 15.91 36.04 14.81
C HIS A 135 14.74 37.02 14.65
N ARG A 136 14.77 38.12 15.41
CA ARG A 136 13.71 39.13 15.39
C ARG A 136 14.21 40.48 15.88
N ASP A 137 13.70 41.56 15.32
CA ASP A 137 14.05 42.94 15.73
C ASP A 137 15.58 43.21 15.72
N ASN A 138 16.29 42.70 14.71
CA ASN A 138 17.76 42.75 14.55
C ASN A 138 18.57 42.10 15.69
N LYS A 139 17.95 41.24 16.48
CA LYS A 139 18.56 40.53 17.61
C LYS A 139 18.37 39.03 17.48
N ILE A 140 19.36 38.29 17.96
CA ILE A 140 19.31 36.84 18.11
C ILE A 140 19.01 36.56 19.58
N TYR A 141 17.88 35.92 19.84
CA TYR A 141 17.48 35.46 21.16
C TYR A 141 17.70 33.95 21.27
N PHE A 142 18.11 33.47 22.44
CA PHE A 142 18.37 32.07 22.70
C PHE A 142 17.77 31.64 24.03
N GLN A 143 17.18 30.45 24.04
CA GLN A 143 16.74 29.77 25.25
C GLN A 143 16.90 28.25 25.09
N ARG A 144 17.42 27.60 26.13
CA ARG A 144 17.60 26.15 26.20
C ARG A 144 16.68 25.57 27.26
N TYR A 145 16.17 24.37 26.98
CA TYR A 145 15.31 23.58 27.83
C TYR A 145 15.92 22.19 28.02
N GLU A 146 15.68 21.60 29.20
CA GLU A 146 16.02 20.22 29.51
C GLU A 146 14.78 19.51 30.06
N LYS A 147 14.36 18.41 29.40
CA LYS A 147 13.16 17.66 29.77
C LYS A 147 11.90 18.54 29.95
N GLY A 148 11.75 19.57 29.12
CA GLY A 148 10.63 20.52 29.15
C GLY A 148 10.86 21.78 30.00
N GLU A 149 11.88 21.79 30.87
CA GLU A 149 12.10 22.88 31.82
C GLU A 149 13.14 23.88 31.29
N PRO A 150 12.90 25.20 31.39
CA PRO A 150 13.85 26.22 30.95
C PRO A 150 15.10 26.21 31.83
N VAL A 151 16.28 26.12 31.21
CA VAL A 151 17.59 26.16 31.90
C VAL A 151 17.93 27.59 32.35
N ALA A 152 17.51 28.58 31.56
CA ALA A 152 17.69 30.00 31.82
C ALA A 152 16.57 30.81 31.15
N ASP A 153 16.47 32.09 31.53
CA ASP A 153 15.60 33.05 30.84
C ASP A 153 16.05 33.28 29.39
N LEU A 154 15.14 33.76 28.54
CA LEU A 154 15.44 34.13 27.16
C LEU A 154 16.48 35.27 27.11
N VAL A 155 17.65 35.00 26.53
CA VAL A 155 18.77 35.95 26.47
C VAL A 155 19.06 36.40 25.04
N VAL A 156 19.57 37.62 24.88
CA VAL A 156 20.09 38.11 23.60
C VAL A 156 21.54 37.66 23.47
N ILE A 157 21.85 36.87 22.43
CA ILE A 157 23.18 36.31 22.18
C ILE A 157 23.92 36.99 21.01
N GLY A 158 23.24 37.82 20.23
CA GLY A 158 23.85 38.51 19.10
C GLY A 158 22.88 39.42 18.33
N SER A 159 23.34 39.90 17.18
CA SER A 159 22.56 40.69 16.23
C SER A 159 22.38 39.93 14.91
N CYS A 160 21.21 40.05 14.29
CA CYS A 160 20.90 39.43 13.00
C CYS A 160 20.51 40.49 11.96
N GLN A 161 20.44 40.08 10.68
CA GLN A 161 19.88 40.87 9.57
C GLN A 161 18.65 40.19 8.96
N ASP A 162 18.45 38.91 9.26
CA ASP A 162 17.33 38.07 8.87
C ASP A 162 16.31 37.93 10.02
N THR A 163 15.19 37.28 9.71
CA THR A 163 14.13 36.91 10.66
C THR A 163 13.91 35.40 10.68
N GLY A 164 13.12 34.92 11.63
CA GLY A 164 12.63 33.53 11.68
C GLY A 164 13.01 32.81 12.97
N THR A 165 12.72 31.52 13.04
CA THR A 165 13.04 30.68 14.20
C THR A 165 13.90 29.47 13.81
N LEU A 166 14.81 29.06 14.69
CA LEU A 166 15.50 27.76 14.65
C LEU A 166 15.13 27.01 15.92
N ILE A 167 14.55 25.82 15.75
CA ILE A 167 14.28 24.87 16.84
C ILE A 167 15.17 23.66 16.62
N ALA A 168 16.03 23.35 17.58
CA ALA A 168 16.82 22.12 17.61
C ALA A 168 16.41 21.30 18.83
N PHE A 169 16.23 20.00 18.68
CA PHE A 169 15.86 19.13 19.79
C PHE A 169 16.49 17.75 19.67
N LYS A 170 16.80 17.15 20.81
CA LYS A 170 17.25 15.77 20.91
C LYS A 170 16.21 14.93 21.65
N PRO A 171 15.66 13.87 21.04
CA PRO A 171 14.67 12.99 21.69
C PRO A 171 15.20 12.39 22.99
N ASP A 172 14.34 12.27 24.01
CA ASP A 172 14.70 11.63 25.28
C ASP A 172 14.66 10.10 25.17
N LEU A 173 15.81 9.44 25.36
CA LEU A 173 15.93 7.98 25.28
C LEU A 173 15.23 7.25 26.45
N ASP A 174 14.85 7.96 27.52
CA ASP A 174 13.98 7.41 28.58
C ASP A 174 12.54 7.19 28.05
N ILE A 175 12.15 7.89 26.98
CA ILE A 175 10.83 7.84 26.35
C ILE A 175 10.89 6.99 25.07
N PHE A 176 11.82 7.31 24.17
CA PHE A 176 12.01 6.58 22.90
C PHE A 176 13.14 5.56 23.06
N HIS A 177 12.79 4.28 23.21
CA HIS A 177 13.78 3.22 23.52
C HIS A 177 13.87 2.11 22.48
N GLU A 178 12.82 1.86 21.68
CA GLU A 178 12.83 0.82 20.64
C GLU A 178 13.36 1.36 19.30
N ILE A 179 12.88 2.54 18.88
CA ILE A 179 13.31 3.25 17.67
C ILE A 179 13.81 4.63 18.09
N ILE A 180 15.11 4.86 17.90
CA ILE A 180 15.82 6.05 18.38
C ILE A 180 16.36 6.92 17.24
N ASP A 181 16.42 6.38 16.03
CA ASP A 181 16.95 7.05 14.85
C ASP A 181 15.82 7.62 13.99
N PHE A 182 16.02 8.86 13.53
CA PHE A 182 15.20 9.44 12.49
C PHE A 182 15.47 8.74 11.15
N ASP A 183 14.41 8.26 10.48
CA ASP A 183 14.50 7.61 9.18
C ASP A 183 14.48 8.66 8.07
N PHE A 184 15.61 8.85 7.39
CA PHE A 184 15.76 9.91 6.38
C PHE A 184 14.72 9.79 5.26
N ASP A 185 14.50 8.58 4.72
CA ASP A 185 13.61 8.35 3.59
C ASP A 185 12.14 8.67 3.95
N THR A 186 11.71 8.30 5.16
CA THR A 186 10.39 8.65 5.70
C THR A 186 10.25 10.16 5.84
N VAL A 187 11.28 10.84 6.36
CA VAL A 187 11.24 12.28 6.56
C VAL A 187 11.24 13.01 5.22
N ASP A 188 12.15 12.66 4.31
CA ASP A 188 12.28 13.20 2.96
C ASP A 188 10.97 13.07 2.18
N MET A 189 10.35 11.88 2.19
CA MET A 189 9.09 11.64 1.50
C MET A 189 7.98 12.58 2.02
N ARG A 190 7.89 12.78 3.33
CA ARG A 190 6.88 13.67 3.91
C ARG A 190 7.15 15.14 3.60
N LEU A 191 8.41 15.59 3.66
CA LEU A 191 8.80 16.96 3.31
C LEU A 191 8.54 17.26 1.83
N LYS A 192 8.75 16.28 0.96
CA LYS A 192 8.38 16.33 -0.46
C LYS A 192 6.88 16.56 -0.65
N GLU A 193 6.03 15.79 0.04
CA GLU A 193 4.57 16.00 0.03
C GLU A 193 4.20 17.41 0.49
N THR A 194 4.83 17.89 1.58
CA THR A 194 4.59 19.23 2.14
C THR A 194 4.95 20.33 1.15
N SER A 195 6.07 20.21 0.42
CA SER A 195 6.46 21.18 -0.62
C SER A 195 5.47 21.19 -1.78
N PHE A 196 4.95 20.04 -2.21
CA PHE A 196 3.88 20.00 -3.22
C PHE A 196 2.58 20.69 -2.78
N LEU A 197 2.20 20.55 -1.51
CA LEU A 197 0.99 21.17 -0.96
C LEU A 197 1.13 22.69 -0.79
N ASN A 198 2.37 23.20 -0.78
CA ASN A 198 2.72 24.59 -0.53
C ASN A 198 3.58 25.09 -1.68
N ALA A 199 2.93 25.34 -2.82
CA ALA A 199 3.61 25.74 -4.05
C ALA A 199 4.54 26.94 -3.81
N GLY A 200 5.80 26.80 -4.20
CA GLY A 200 6.84 27.83 -4.01
C GLY A 200 7.56 27.80 -2.66
N LEU A 201 7.19 26.91 -1.72
CA LEU A 201 7.97 26.69 -0.51
C LEU A 201 9.17 25.80 -0.82
N LYS A 202 10.38 26.33 -0.60
CA LYS A 202 11.61 25.54 -0.66
C LYS A 202 11.84 24.82 0.67
N ILE A 203 11.98 23.51 0.63
CA ILE A 203 12.31 22.68 1.79
C ILE A 203 13.60 21.92 1.50
N THR A 204 14.62 22.11 2.32
CA THR A 204 15.89 21.39 2.22
C THR A 204 16.06 20.49 3.44
N ILE A 205 16.36 19.21 3.24
CA ILE A 205 16.76 18.28 4.31
C ILE A 205 18.21 17.84 4.11
N THR A 206 18.97 17.84 5.21
CA THR A 206 20.36 17.38 5.27
C THR A 206 20.52 16.30 6.34
N ASP A 207 21.11 15.16 5.99
CA ASP A 207 21.53 14.13 6.96
C ASP A 207 23.05 14.16 7.13
N GLU A 208 23.50 14.57 8.31
CA GLU A 208 24.91 14.76 8.68
C GLU A 208 25.49 13.54 9.41
N ARG A 209 24.75 12.42 9.51
CA ARG A 209 25.21 11.21 10.22
C ARG A 209 26.21 10.38 9.40
N GLY A 210 26.25 10.56 8.07
CA GLY A 210 27.13 9.84 7.15
C GLY A 210 28.56 10.38 7.10
N GLU A 211 29.43 9.73 6.30
CA GLU A 211 30.76 10.29 5.97
C GLU A 211 30.66 11.54 5.07
N GLU A 212 29.60 11.60 4.26
CA GLU A 212 29.22 12.75 3.44
C GLU A 212 27.76 13.11 3.74
N ASP A 213 27.47 14.42 3.69
CA ASP A 213 26.11 14.93 3.91
C ASP A 213 25.16 14.43 2.82
N HIS A 214 24.06 13.80 3.23
CA HIS A 214 22.98 13.47 2.29
C HIS A 214 22.00 14.64 2.24
N ILE A 215 21.98 15.37 1.12
CA ILE A 215 21.13 16.54 0.92
C ILE A 215 20.02 16.23 -0.08
N SER A 216 18.78 16.57 0.27
CA SER A 216 17.63 16.54 -0.63
C SER A 216 16.92 17.90 -0.60
N GLU A 217 16.61 18.43 -1.79
CA GLU A 217 15.93 19.71 -1.96
C GLU A 217 14.59 19.53 -2.67
N HIS A 218 13.54 20.06 -2.05
CA HIS A 218 12.17 20.06 -2.57
C HIS A 218 11.72 21.50 -2.83
N HIS A 219 11.44 21.81 -4.10
CA HIS A 219 10.89 23.10 -4.50
C HIS A 219 10.00 22.89 -5.72
N TYR A 220 8.69 22.95 -5.51
CA TYR A 220 7.69 22.65 -6.52
C TYR A 220 6.74 23.83 -6.72
N GLU A 221 6.74 24.41 -7.91
CA GLU A 221 5.85 25.53 -8.26
C GLU A 221 4.50 25.05 -8.80
N GLY A 222 4.42 23.83 -9.32
CA GLY A 222 3.19 23.28 -9.91
C GLY A 222 2.18 22.73 -8.89
N GLY A 223 2.48 22.82 -7.59
CA GLY A 223 1.58 22.45 -6.50
C GLY A 223 1.05 21.01 -6.57
N ILE A 224 -0.20 20.81 -6.16
CA ILE A 224 -0.84 19.48 -6.18
C ILE A 224 -1.03 18.92 -7.61
N LYS A 225 -1.01 19.78 -8.64
CA LYS A 225 -1.08 19.33 -10.04
C LYS A 225 0.19 18.58 -10.43
N GLU A 226 1.35 19.11 -10.06
CA GLU A 226 2.64 18.46 -10.24
C GLU A 226 2.74 17.20 -9.38
N PHE A 227 2.16 17.22 -8.18
CA PHE A 227 2.13 16.06 -7.30
C PHE A 227 1.35 14.88 -7.92
N VAL A 228 0.15 15.11 -8.49
CA VAL A 228 -0.57 14.05 -9.22
C VAL A 228 0.23 13.52 -10.39
N HIS A 229 0.94 14.39 -11.11
CA HIS A 229 1.80 13.98 -12.21
C HIS A 229 2.93 13.04 -11.74
N GLN A 230 3.59 13.38 -10.63
CA GLN A 230 4.62 12.54 -10.00
C GLN A 230 4.08 11.18 -9.55
N LEU A 231 2.89 11.13 -8.94
CA LEU A 231 2.24 9.88 -8.54
C LEU A 231 1.90 8.98 -9.75
N ASN A 232 1.71 9.57 -10.93
CA ASN A 232 1.40 8.86 -12.16
C ASN A 232 2.63 8.61 -13.06
N ILE A 233 3.85 8.94 -12.65
CA ILE A 233 5.04 8.87 -13.53
C ILE A 233 5.33 7.45 -14.07
N ARG A 234 4.94 6.42 -13.31
CA ARG A 234 5.07 4.99 -13.69
C ARG A 234 3.82 4.42 -14.34
N ARG A 235 2.76 5.23 -14.52
CA ARG A 235 1.46 4.81 -15.05
C ARG A 235 1.24 5.43 -16.42
N VAL A 236 0.41 4.79 -17.25
CA VAL A 236 0.03 5.37 -18.54
C VAL A 236 -1.19 6.25 -18.33
N ALA A 237 -0.98 7.58 -18.34
CA ALA A 237 -2.06 8.54 -18.23
C ALA A 237 -3.05 8.42 -19.40
N MET A 238 -4.36 8.43 -19.11
CA MET A 238 -5.41 8.32 -20.13
C MET A 238 -5.58 9.64 -20.91
N HIS A 239 -5.27 10.75 -20.26
CA HIS A 239 -5.30 12.11 -20.81
C HIS A 239 -4.07 12.89 -20.34
N SER A 240 -3.58 13.79 -21.19
CA SER A 240 -2.34 14.56 -20.98
C SER A 240 -2.43 15.45 -19.75
N ASP A 241 -3.53 16.17 -19.62
CA ASP A 241 -3.65 17.24 -18.63
C ASP A 241 -4.22 16.71 -17.32
N VAL A 242 -3.54 17.03 -16.22
CA VAL A 242 -4.09 16.86 -14.87
C VAL A 242 -5.21 17.88 -14.70
N ILE A 243 -6.39 17.39 -14.33
CA ILE A 243 -7.57 18.22 -14.08
C ILE A 243 -7.35 18.88 -12.72
N HIS A 244 -7.44 20.19 -12.69
CA HIS A 244 -7.26 21.00 -11.48
C HIS A 244 -8.54 21.80 -11.23
N VAL A 245 -9.03 21.76 -10.00
CA VAL A 245 -10.28 22.35 -9.56
C VAL A 245 -9.99 23.12 -8.29
N GLU A 246 -10.38 24.39 -8.28
CA GLU A 246 -10.31 25.26 -7.11
C GLU A 246 -11.69 25.85 -6.84
N GLY A 247 -12.02 26.02 -5.58
CA GLY A 247 -13.23 26.71 -5.18
C GLY A 247 -13.21 27.12 -3.73
N ILE A 248 -13.97 28.16 -3.44
CA ILE A 248 -14.12 28.73 -2.11
C ILE A 248 -15.62 28.78 -1.77
N ARG A 249 -15.95 28.49 -0.51
CA ARG A 249 -17.28 28.68 0.07
C ARG A 249 -17.16 29.33 1.44
N GLU A 250 -18.00 30.32 1.70
CA GLU A 250 -18.14 30.91 3.03
C GLU A 250 -19.10 30.08 3.89
N ILE A 251 -18.70 29.83 5.13
CA ILE A 251 -19.52 29.23 6.21
C ILE A 251 -19.52 30.16 7.42
N GLU A 252 -20.34 29.84 8.43
CA GLU A 252 -20.43 30.65 9.67
C GLU A 252 -19.07 30.80 10.38
N LEU A 253 -18.20 29.80 10.28
CA LEU A 253 -16.87 29.77 10.91
C LEU A 253 -15.77 30.45 10.09
N GLY A 254 -16.05 30.88 8.86
CA GLY A 254 -15.09 31.52 7.95
C GLY A 254 -15.08 30.93 6.54
N GLU A 255 -13.98 31.14 5.84
CA GLU A 255 -13.81 30.69 4.45
C GLU A 255 -13.26 29.27 4.39
N VAL A 256 -13.92 28.39 3.63
CA VAL A 256 -13.40 27.04 3.32
C VAL A 256 -12.97 27.00 1.85
N SER A 257 -11.68 26.78 1.62
CA SER A 257 -11.13 26.60 0.28
C SER A 257 -10.90 25.12 -0.02
N VAL A 258 -11.23 24.70 -1.23
CA VAL A 258 -11.00 23.35 -1.74
C VAL A 258 -10.12 23.45 -2.98
N GLU A 259 -9.02 22.70 -2.97
CA GLU A 259 -8.12 22.50 -4.09
C GLU A 259 -8.07 21.00 -4.42
N LEU A 260 -8.24 20.65 -5.69
CA LEU A 260 -8.28 19.27 -6.15
C LEU A 260 -7.51 19.13 -7.45
N ALA A 261 -6.57 18.19 -7.47
CA ALA A 261 -5.93 17.73 -8.69
C ALA A 261 -6.26 16.26 -8.92
N LEU A 262 -6.57 15.88 -10.16
CA LEU A 262 -6.90 14.50 -10.49
C LEU A 262 -6.57 14.12 -11.93
N GLN A 263 -6.24 12.84 -12.12
CA GLN A 263 -5.94 12.28 -13.44
C GLN A 263 -6.23 10.78 -13.45
N TRP A 264 -6.88 10.31 -14.51
CA TRP A 264 -7.06 8.88 -14.75
C TRP A 264 -5.86 8.29 -15.48
N SER A 265 -5.47 7.09 -15.08
CA SER A 265 -4.49 6.26 -15.75
C SER A 265 -5.06 4.90 -16.11
N ASP A 266 -4.21 4.04 -16.66
CA ASP A 266 -4.51 2.64 -16.95
C ASP A 266 -4.55 1.73 -15.71
N ALA A 267 -4.36 2.27 -14.50
CA ALA A 267 -4.40 1.52 -13.26
C ALA A 267 -5.80 0.95 -12.97
N PHE A 268 -5.85 -0.03 -12.07
CA PHE A 268 -7.08 -0.74 -11.64
C PHE A 268 -7.53 -0.35 -10.23
N SER A 269 -6.64 0.25 -9.44
CA SER A 269 -6.96 0.79 -8.13
C SER A 269 -7.14 2.30 -8.21
N GLU A 270 -7.97 2.83 -7.34
CA GLU A 270 -7.97 4.27 -7.04
C GLU A 270 -6.82 4.62 -6.10
N SER A 271 -6.33 5.85 -6.16
CA SER A 271 -5.35 6.42 -5.26
C SER A 271 -5.79 7.85 -4.94
N ILE A 272 -6.56 8.01 -3.86
CA ILE A 272 -7.05 9.30 -3.41
C ILE A 272 -6.30 9.68 -2.13
N GLN A 273 -5.50 10.73 -2.19
CA GLN A 273 -4.84 11.29 -1.03
C GLN A 273 -5.58 12.53 -0.56
N CYS A 274 -5.79 12.62 0.76
CA CYS A 274 -6.62 13.65 1.35
C CYS A 274 -5.84 14.48 2.36
N TYR A 275 -6.03 15.79 2.30
CA TYR A 275 -5.36 16.75 3.16
C TYR A 275 -6.36 17.78 3.71
N THR A 276 -6.22 18.10 4.99
CA THR A 276 -6.93 19.21 5.62
C THR A 276 -5.89 20.08 6.33
N ASN A 277 -5.78 21.36 5.95
CA ASN A 277 -4.76 22.28 6.45
C ASN A 277 -3.34 21.67 6.40
N ILE A 278 -2.95 21.10 5.24
CA ILE A 278 -1.66 20.43 4.95
C ILE A 278 -1.48 19.06 5.66
N ILE A 279 -2.32 18.75 6.64
CA ILE A 279 -2.27 17.50 7.37
C ILE A 279 -2.91 16.39 6.56
N ARG A 280 -2.19 15.28 6.39
CA ARG A 280 -2.65 14.12 5.64
C ARG A 280 -3.66 13.32 6.47
N ASN A 281 -4.87 13.17 5.94
CA ASN A 281 -5.91 12.35 6.54
C ASN A 281 -5.83 10.93 5.93
N ARG A 282 -5.12 10.01 6.58
CA ARG A 282 -4.85 8.64 6.07
C ARG A 282 -6.12 7.83 5.84
N ASP A 283 -7.13 8.01 6.69
CA ASP A 283 -8.43 7.36 6.61
C ASP A 283 -9.46 8.18 5.79
N GLY A 284 -9.01 9.30 5.20
CA GLY A 284 -9.83 10.24 4.44
C GLY A 284 -10.77 11.03 5.32
N GLY A 285 -12.08 10.98 5.02
CA GLY A 285 -13.09 11.71 5.77
C GLY A 285 -14.18 12.32 4.90
N THR A 286 -14.79 13.38 5.41
CA THR A 286 -15.94 14.04 4.76
C THR A 286 -15.59 14.63 3.39
N HIS A 287 -14.39 15.21 3.22
CA HIS A 287 -13.90 15.69 1.91
C HIS A 287 -13.82 14.55 0.87
N MET A 288 -13.36 13.35 1.26
CA MET A 288 -13.27 12.19 0.36
C MET A 288 -14.66 11.70 -0.05
N SER A 289 -15.61 11.66 0.89
CA SER A 289 -17.00 11.32 0.60
C SER A 289 -17.64 12.30 -0.37
N GLY A 290 -17.40 13.61 -0.19
CA GLY A 290 -17.85 14.65 -1.10
C GLY A 290 -17.31 14.48 -2.52
N LEU A 291 -15.99 14.26 -2.63
CA LEU A 291 -15.32 13.99 -3.92
C LEU A 291 -15.91 12.75 -4.61
N ARG A 292 -16.06 11.63 -3.89
CA ARG A 292 -16.61 10.38 -4.44
C ARG A 292 -18.04 10.56 -4.95
N GLY A 293 -18.86 11.31 -4.21
CA GLY A 293 -20.23 11.65 -4.60
C GLY A 293 -20.28 12.48 -5.88
N ALA A 294 -19.52 13.57 -5.92
CA ALA A 294 -19.44 14.47 -7.07
C ALA A 294 -18.96 13.77 -8.34
N LEU A 295 -17.84 13.03 -8.27
CA LEU A 295 -17.29 12.28 -9.40
C LEU A 295 -18.34 11.33 -10.02
N THR A 296 -18.99 10.55 -9.16
CA THR A 296 -19.99 9.57 -9.61
C THR A 296 -21.15 10.25 -10.33
N ARG A 297 -21.64 11.38 -9.80
CA ARG A 297 -22.75 12.11 -10.41
C ARG A 297 -22.35 12.85 -11.69
N SER A 298 -21.23 13.56 -11.70
CA SER A 298 -20.76 14.33 -12.87
C SER A 298 -20.50 13.40 -14.07
N VAL A 299 -19.78 12.30 -13.86
CA VAL A 299 -19.47 11.34 -14.93
C VAL A 299 -20.74 10.66 -15.46
N ASN A 300 -21.65 10.21 -14.58
CA ASN A 300 -22.90 9.60 -15.02
C ASN A 300 -23.82 10.59 -15.74
N LYS A 301 -23.90 11.84 -15.27
CA LYS A 301 -24.70 12.89 -15.93
C LYS A 301 -24.20 13.14 -17.34
N TYR A 302 -22.89 13.39 -17.49
CA TYR A 302 -22.27 13.60 -18.79
C TYR A 302 -22.48 12.40 -19.73
N ALA A 303 -22.28 11.18 -19.23
CA ALA A 303 -22.45 9.96 -20.01
C ALA A 303 -23.90 9.74 -20.48
N LYS A 304 -24.89 10.09 -19.66
CA LYS A 304 -26.32 10.05 -20.02
C LYS A 304 -26.68 11.11 -21.05
N ASP A 305 -26.29 12.36 -20.80
CA ASP A 305 -26.63 13.51 -21.66
C ASP A 305 -26.03 13.33 -23.06
N ARG A 306 -24.82 12.77 -23.15
CA ARG A 306 -24.13 12.44 -24.41
C ARG A 306 -24.44 11.05 -24.98
N LYS A 307 -25.36 10.29 -24.38
CA LYS A 307 -25.78 8.93 -24.80
C LYS A 307 -24.62 7.94 -24.98
N LEU A 308 -23.61 8.03 -24.12
CA LEU A 308 -22.42 7.17 -24.13
C LEU A 308 -22.65 5.83 -23.42
N LEU A 309 -23.69 5.73 -22.58
CA LEU A 309 -24.08 4.50 -21.90
C LEU A 309 -25.05 3.67 -22.75
N LYS A 310 -24.79 2.36 -22.88
CA LYS A 310 -25.68 1.37 -23.51
C LYS A 310 -26.24 0.40 -22.46
N GLY A 311 -26.68 0.90 -21.30
CA GLY A 311 -27.14 0.06 -20.18
C GLY A 311 -27.26 0.84 -18.87
N ASP A 312 -27.02 0.15 -17.77
CA ASP A 312 -27.09 0.69 -16.40
C ASP A 312 -26.07 1.81 -16.15
N THR A 313 -26.34 2.61 -15.11
CA THR A 313 -25.41 3.64 -14.64
C THR A 313 -24.12 3.04 -14.11
N LEU A 314 -23.02 3.76 -14.29
CA LEU A 314 -21.73 3.41 -13.69
C LEU A 314 -21.84 3.55 -12.17
N SER A 315 -21.37 2.54 -11.44
CA SER A 315 -21.21 2.64 -9.99
C SER A 315 -20.06 3.59 -9.63
N GLY A 316 -19.99 4.03 -8.38
CA GLY A 316 -18.91 4.90 -7.93
C GLY A 316 -17.52 4.26 -8.07
N GLU A 317 -17.41 2.95 -7.84
CA GLU A 317 -16.16 2.19 -8.05
C GLU A 317 -15.77 2.17 -9.52
N ASP A 318 -16.73 1.95 -10.42
CA ASP A 318 -16.47 1.93 -11.86
C ASP A 318 -15.87 3.28 -12.33
N VAL A 319 -16.36 4.40 -11.79
CA VAL A 319 -15.89 5.76 -12.14
C VAL A 319 -14.47 6.04 -11.62
N ARG A 320 -14.11 5.48 -10.47
CA ARG A 320 -12.84 5.78 -9.80
C ARG A 320 -11.72 4.78 -10.15
N GLU A 321 -12.01 3.74 -10.92
CA GLU A 321 -10.99 2.79 -11.37
C GLU A 321 -9.86 3.52 -12.12
N GLY A 322 -8.64 3.43 -11.59
CA GLY A 322 -7.45 4.07 -12.16
C GLY A 322 -7.35 5.58 -11.93
N LEU A 323 -8.17 6.13 -11.03
CA LEU A 323 -8.10 7.53 -10.62
C LEU A 323 -6.96 7.76 -9.63
N THR A 324 -6.08 8.71 -9.93
CA THR A 324 -5.19 9.34 -8.95
C THR A 324 -5.72 10.73 -8.65
N ALA A 325 -5.93 11.05 -7.37
CA ALA A 325 -6.43 12.35 -6.96
C ALA A 325 -5.79 12.82 -5.65
N ILE A 326 -5.58 14.13 -5.54
CA ILE A 326 -5.20 14.83 -4.32
C ILE A 326 -6.28 15.86 -4.02
N VAL A 327 -6.94 15.72 -2.87
CA VAL A 327 -7.90 16.70 -2.36
C VAL A 327 -7.31 17.40 -1.15
N SER A 328 -7.16 18.72 -1.25
CA SER A 328 -6.66 19.60 -0.18
C SER A 328 -7.76 20.57 0.22
N VAL A 329 -8.13 20.55 1.50
CA VAL A 329 -9.11 21.47 2.08
C VAL A 329 -8.41 22.39 3.07
N LYS A 330 -8.66 23.69 2.96
CA LYS A 330 -8.32 24.65 4.02
C LYS A 330 -9.60 25.02 4.74
N HIS A 331 -9.62 24.77 6.05
CA HIS A 331 -10.78 24.97 6.91
C HIS A 331 -10.34 25.76 8.15
N PRO A 332 -11.12 26.78 8.58
CA PRO A 332 -10.75 27.61 9.73
C PRO A 332 -10.78 26.81 11.04
N ASP A 333 -11.77 25.93 11.22
CA ASP A 333 -11.94 25.14 12.44
C ASP A 333 -12.34 23.67 12.15
N PRO A 334 -11.42 22.83 11.62
CA PRO A 334 -11.74 21.45 11.26
C PRO A 334 -11.81 20.52 12.48
N SER A 335 -12.76 19.60 12.44
CA SER A 335 -12.92 18.54 13.45
C SER A 335 -12.40 17.19 12.96
N PHE A 336 -11.63 16.49 13.78
CA PHE A 336 -11.05 15.18 13.48
C PHE A 336 -11.56 14.09 14.44
N SER A 337 -11.50 12.82 14.03
CA SER A 337 -11.90 11.68 14.88
C SER A 337 -10.95 11.38 16.04
N SER A 338 -9.69 11.82 15.92
CA SER A 338 -8.60 11.52 16.85
C SER A 338 -7.52 12.60 16.78
N GLN A 339 -6.62 12.60 17.77
CA GLN A 339 -5.47 13.50 17.82
C GLN A 339 -4.48 13.29 16.67
N THR A 340 -4.39 12.07 16.13
CA THR A 340 -3.57 11.75 14.95
C THR A 340 -4.11 12.38 13.67
N LYS A 341 -5.32 12.97 13.71
CA LYS A 341 -5.98 13.67 12.60
C LYS A 341 -6.11 12.82 11.33
N ASP A 342 -6.18 11.49 11.48
CA ASP A 342 -6.25 10.57 10.35
C ASP A 342 -7.56 10.67 9.55
N LYS A 343 -8.65 11.16 10.17
CA LYS A 343 -9.96 11.29 9.53
C LYS A 343 -10.65 12.61 9.84
N LEU A 344 -11.06 13.32 8.78
CA LEU A 344 -11.88 14.53 8.91
C LEU A 344 -13.37 14.16 9.13
N VAL A 345 -13.99 14.76 10.15
CA VAL A 345 -15.40 14.55 10.51
C VAL A 345 -16.29 15.79 10.40
N SER A 346 -15.72 16.95 10.04
CA SER A 346 -16.44 18.18 9.68
C SER A 346 -17.50 17.93 8.60
N SER A 347 -18.77 17.97 8.99
CA SER A 347 -19.91 17.46 8.20
C SER A 347 -20.20 18.28 6.94
N GLU A 348 -20.04 19.60 7.05
CA GLU A 348 -20.25 20.62 6.03
C GLU A 348 -19.26 20.48 4.87
N VAL A 349 -18.04 20.01 5.14
CA VAL A 349 -16.99 19.86 4.13
C VAL A 349 -17.40 18.90 3.02
N ALA A 350 -18.16 17.83 3.34
CA ALA A 350 -18.64 16.91 2.32
C ALA A 350 -19.51 17.61 1.27
N GLY A 351 -20.46 18.46 1.70
CA GLY A 351 -21.34 19.21 0.81
C GLY A 351 -20.60 20.29 0.02
N ILE A 352 -19.64 20.96 0.66
CA ILE A 352 -18.81 21.99 0.02
C ILE A 352 -17.98 21.38 -1.11
N VAL A 353 -17.19 20.34 -0.83
CA VAL A 353 -16.37 19.64 -1.83
C VAL A 353 -17.26 19.08 -2.93
N ASP A 354 -18.36 18.44 -2.58
CA ASP A 354 -19.28 17.85 -3.54
C ASP A 354 -19.83 18.91 -4.53
N SER A 355 -20.23 20.08 -4.04
CA SER A 355 -20.77 21.15 -4.86
C SER A 355 -19.72 21.76 -5.82
N ILE A 356 -18.53 22.10 -5.30
CA ILE A 356 -17.44 22.71 -6.07
C ILE A 356 -16.99 21.75 -7.17
N VAL A 357 -16.72 20.50 -6.80
CA VAL A 357 -16.22 19.49 -7.73
C VAL A 357 -17.26 19.18 -8.79
N TYR A 358 -18.54 19.07 -8.41
CA TYR A 358 -19.60 18.78 -9.38
C TYR A 358 -19.75 19.90 -10.41
N GLU A 359 -19.74 21.16 -9.98
CA GLU A 359 -19.81 22.35 -10.85
C GLU A 359 -18.61 22.37 -11.82
N LYS A 360 -17.39 22.45 -11.28
CA LYS A 360 -16.17 22.64 -12.08
C LYS A 360 -15.85 21.46 -12.97
N LEU A 361 -16.09 20.23 -12.52
CA LEU A 361 -15.86 19.06 -13.34
C LEU A 361 -16.88 18.94 -14.48
N SER A 362 -18.12 19.39 -14.25
CA SER A 362 -19.15 19.43 -15.30
C SER A 362 -18.77 20.44 -16.38
N ASP A 363 -18.33 21.64 -15.99
CA ASP A 363 -17.80 22.65 -16.93
C ASP A 363 -16.60 22.09 -17.72
N PHE A 364 -15.65 21.46 -17.02
CA PHE A 364 -14.49 20.84 -17.65
C PHE A 364 -14.87 19.78 -18.70
N PHE A 365 -15.87 18.93 -18.43
CA PHE A 365 -16.32 17.91 -19.38
C PHE A 365 -17.01 18.48 -20.62
N GLU A 366 -17.71 19.59 -20.48
CA GLU A 366 -18.30 20.31 -21.61
C GLU A 366 -17.21 20.98 -22.48
N GLU A 367 -16.18 21.54 -21.86
CA GLU A 367 -15.04 22.16 -22.55
C GLU A 367 -14.08 21.13 -23.17
N ASN A 368 -13.97 19.94 -22.58
CA ASN A 368 -13.02 18.89 -22.99
C ASN A 368 -13.69 17.54 -23.32
N PRO A 369 -14.51 17.46 -24.39
CA PRO A 369 -15.30 16.25 -24.69
C PRO A 369 -14.47 15.00 -24.98
N SER A 370 -13.27 15.16 -25.55
CA SER A 370 -12.37 14.05 -25.85
C SER A 370 -11.87 13.37 -24.58
N THR A 371 -11.46 14.15 -23.57
CA THR A 371 -11.03 13.67 -22.25
C THR A 371 -12.21 13.06 -21.49
N ALA A 372 -13.34 13.76 -21.44
CA ALA A 372 -14.54 13.27 -20.77
C ALA A 372 -15.01 11.91 -21.33
N LYS A 373 -14.99 11.74 -22.66
CA LYS A 373 -15.32 10.48 -23.31
C LYS A 373 -14.37 9.35 -22.89
N LYS A 374 -13.06 9.59 -22.83
CA LYS A 374 -12.08 8.58 -22.38
C LYS A 374 -12.32 8.14 -20.94
N ILE A 375 -12.67 9.07 -20.06
CA ILE A 375 -12.99 8.79 -18.64
C ILE A 375 -14.25 7.90 -18.57
N VAL A 376 -15.31 8.24 -19.32
CA VAL A 376 -16.52 7.42 -19.40
C VAL A 376 -16.24 6.03 -19.97
N GLU A 377 -15.40 5.91 -21.01
CA GLU A 377 -15.00 4.63 -21.61
C GLU A 377 -14.23 3.75 -20.62
N LYS A 378 -13.32 4.32 -19.82
CA LYS A 378 -12.62 3.61 -18.74
C LYS A 378 -13.61 3.07 -17.71
N GLY A 379 -14.56 3.89 -17.25
CA GLY A 379 -15.59 3.42 -16.32
C GLY A 379 -16.52 2.36 -16.91
N LEU A 380 -16.82 2.42 -18.21
CA LEU A 380 -17.57 1.36 -18.92
C LEU A 380 -16.79 0.03 -18.98
N LEU A 381 -15.47 0.07 -19.13
CA LEU A 381 -14.63 -1.13 -19.10
C LEU A 381 -14.61 -1.74 -17.70
N ALA A 382 -14.47 -0.91 -16.66
CA ALA A 382 -14.54 -1.31 -15.25
C ALA A 382 -15.88 -1.96 -14.91
N SER A 383 -16.99 -1.31 -15.31
CA SER A 383 -18.35 -1.83 -15.12
C SER A 383 -18.56 -3.20 -15.77
N LYS A 384 -18.13 -3.37 -17.02
CA LYS A 384 -18.21 -4.66 -17.71
C LYS A 384 -17.34 -5.73 -17.03
N ALA A 385 -16.14 -5.37 -16.57
CA ALA A 385 -15.26 -6.27 -15.83
C ALA A 385 -15.91 -6.75 -14.53
N ARG A 386 -16.50 -5.84 -13.76
CA ARG A 386 -17.24 -6.13 -12.53
C ARG A 386 -18.46 -7.01 -12.79
N GLU A 387 -19.24 -6.72 -13.83
CA GLU A 387 -20.35 -7.60 -14.22
C GLU A 387 -19.90 -9.01 -14.63
N ALA A 388 -18.78 -9.11 -15.35
CA ALA A 388 -18.21 -10.40 -15.75
C ALA A 388 -17.71 -11.18 -14.52
N ALA A 389 -17.07 -10.51 -13.57
CA ALA A 389 -16.68 -11.08 -12.28
C ALA A 389 -17.91 -11.54 -11.49
N ARG A 390 -18.96 -10.71 -11.38
CA ARG A 390 -20.22 -11.07 -10.74
C ARG A 390 -20.87 -12.28 -11.40
N LYS A 391 -20.92 -12.35 -12.73
CA LYS A 391 -21.44 -13.53 -13.46
C LYS A 391 -20.60 -14.78 -13.18
N ALA A 392 -19.28 -14.64 -13.06
CA ALA A 392 -18.38 -15.72 -12.67
C ALA A 392 -18.62 -16.19 -11.21
N ARG A 393 -18.94 -15.27 -10.29
CA ARG A 393 -19.34 -15.56 -8.91
C ARG A 393 -20.75 -16.19 -8.84
N ASP A 394 -21.71 -15.68 -9.59
CA ASP A 394 -23.07 -16.23 -9.63
C ASP A 394 -23.09 -17.66 -10.20
N LEU A 395 -22.16 -18.00 -11.10
CA LEU A 395 -21.95 -19.37 -11.56
C LEU A 395 -21.58 -20.35 -10.44
N THR A 396 -20.98 -19.88 -9.33
CA THR A 396 -20.70 -20.72 -8.15
C THR A 396 -21.87 -20.71 -7.15
N ARG A 397 -22.69 -19.65 -7.10
CA ARG A 397 -23.84 -19.51 -6.17
C ARG A 397 -25.17 -20.07 -6.69
N ARG A 398 -25.49 -19.96 -8.00
CA ARG A 398 -26.86 -20.17 -8.53
C ARG A 398 -27.33 -21.61 -8.72
N LYS A 399 -26.63 -22.63 -8.23
CA LYS A 399 -27.14 -24.02 -8.28
C LYS A 399 -26.86 -24.74 -6.97
N GLY A 400 -27.77 -24.54 -6.03
CA GLY A 400 -27.84 -25.32 -4.80
C GLY A 400 -28.02 -26.81 -5.09
N VAL A 401 -27.60 -27.62 -4.12
CA VAL A 401 -27.41 -29.08 -4.08
C VAL A 401 -28.57 -29.94 -4.64
N LEU A 402 -29.75 -29.36 -4.92
CA LEU A 402 -30.96 -30.07 -5.33
C LEU A 402 -31.21 -30.15 -6.85
N GLU A 403 -30.55 -29.32 -7.68
CA GLU A 403 -30.60 -29.47 -9.13
C GLU A 403 -29.18 -29.64 -9.66
N GLY A 404 -28.85 -30.84 -10.17
CA GLY A 404 -27.52 -31.30 -10.61
C GLY A 404 -26.84 -30.45 -11.69
N GLY A 405 -26.49 -29.21 -11.36
CA GLY A 405 -25.61 -28.33 -12.11
C GLY A 405 -24.17 -28.75 -11.88
N GLY A 406 -23.75 -29.76 -12.65
CA GLY A 406 -22.52 -30.49 -12.45
C GLY A 406 -21.28 -29.61 -12.32
N LEU A 407 -20.36 -30.13 -11.50
CA LEU A 407 -18.94 -29.85 -11.60
C LEU A 407 -18.49 -29.79 -13.06
N PRO A 408 -17.43 -29.03 -13.39
CA PRO A 408 -16.94 -28.97 -14.75
C PRO A 408 -16.80 -30.38 -15.34
N GLY A 409 -17.29 -30.61 -16.57
CA GLY A 409 -17.31 -31.97 -17.14
C GLY A 409 -15.93 -32.62 -17.27
N LYS A 410 -14.86 -31.80 -17.24
CA LYS A 410 -13.46 -32.25 -17.21
C LYS A 410 -12.97 -32.65 -15.82
N LEU A 411 -13.61 -32.18 -14.75
CA LEU A 411 -13.21 -32.44 -13.37
C LEU A 411 -13.55 -33.88 -13.00
N ALA A 412 -12.54 -34.67 -12.67
CA ALA A 412 -12.72 -35.95 -12.00
C ALA A 412 -12.72 -35.73 -10.48
N ASP A 413 -13.90 -35.58 -9.89
CA ASP A 413 -14.06 -35.27 -8.45
C ASP A 413 -13.60 -36.41 -7.53
N CYS A 414 -13.35 -36.07 -6.26
CA CYS A 414 -13.14 -37.01 -5.16
C CYS A 414 -14.47 -37.42 -4.51
N GLN A 415 -14.48 -38.55 -3.80
CA GLN A 415 -15.68 -39.04 -3.12
C GLN A 415 -15.95 -38.32 -1.80
N SER A 416 -14.89 -37.92 -1.09
CA SER A 416 -15.02 -37.18 0.17
C SER A 416 -15.56 -35.78 -0.07
N ARG A 417 -16.34 -35.32 0.91
CA ARG A 417 -16.89 -33.97 0.99
C ARG A 417 -16.24 -33.14 2.08
N ASN A 418 -15.27 -33.69 2.81
CA ASN A 418 -14.53 -32.97 3.84
C ASN A 418 -13.37 -32.19 3.20
N PRO A 419 -13.44 -30.85 3.11
CA PRO A 419 -12.42 -30.07 2.41
C PRO A 419 -11.01 -30.25 2.99
N ALA A 420 -10.89 -30.51 4.30
CA ALA A 420 -9.61 -30.60 5.01
C ALA A 420 -8.72 -31.75 4.52
N GLU A 421 -9.32 -32.85 4.06
CA GLU A 421 -8.58 -33.98 3.47
C GLU A 421 -8.57 -33.96 1.95
N CYS A 422 -9.48 -33.23 1.32
CA CYS A 422 -9.61 -33.16 -0.12
C CYS A 422 -8.53 -32.30 -0.77
N GLU A 423 -8.02 -32.77 -1.91
CA GLU A 423 -7.02 -32.07 -2.71
C GLU A 423 -7.36 -32.12 -4.20
N ILE A 424 -6.97 -31.08 -4.93
CA ILE A 424 -7.19 -30.98 -6.37
C ILE A 424 -5.86 -30.82 -7.10
N TYR A 425 -5.63 -31.66 -8.10
CA TYR A 425 -4.50 -31.59 -9.01
C TYR A 425 -4.89 -30.84 -10.28
N LEU A 426 -4.21 -29.73 -10.55
CA LEU A 426 -4.27 -29.01 -11.82
C LEU A 426 -3.21 -29.61 -12.74
N VAL A 427 -3.64 -30.33 -13.77
CA VAL A 427 -2.76 -31.15 -14.61
C VAL A 427 -2.64 -30.56 -16.01
N GLU A 428 -1.42 -30.55 -16.53
CA GLU A 428 -1.12 -30.13 -17.90
C GLU A 428 -1.62 -31.18 -18.91
N GLY A 429 -2.70 -30.86 -19.62
CA GLY A 429 -3.23 -31.67 -20.71
C GLY A 429 -4.06 -32.89 -20.29
N ASP A 430 -4.82 -33.40 -21.26
CA ASP A 430 -5.71 -34.56 -21.05
C ASP A 430 -4.92 -35.88 -20.91
N SER A 431 -3.70 -35.96 -21.46
CA SER A 431 -2.85 -37.16 -21.40
C SER A 431 -2.40 -37.46 -19.97
N ALA A 432 -1.68 -36.52 -19.35
CA ALA A 432 -1.28 -36.61 -17.95
C ALA A 432 -2.52 -36.66 -17.02
N GLY A 433 -3.59 -35.93 -17.37
CA GLY A 433 -4.87 -35.99 -16.67
C GLY A 433 -5.49 -37.40 -16.64
N GLY A 434 -5.33 -38.18 -17.72
CA GLY A 434 -5.80 -39.58 -17.80
C GLY A 434 -5.03 -40.52 -16.87
N SER A 435 -3.70 -40.43 -16.87
CA SER A 435 -2.83 -41.20 -15.96
C SER A 435 -3.10 -40.84 -14.49
N ALA A 436 -3.17 -39.54 -14.17
CA ALA A 436 -3.48 -39.04 -12.83
C ALA A 436 -4.87 -39.48 -12.35
N LYS A 437 -5.89 -39.41 -13.22
CA LYS A 437 -7.24 -39.88 -12.89
C LYS A 437 -7.29 -41.37 -12.56
N THR A 438 -6.43 -42.16 -13.18
CA THR A 438 -6.37 -43.61 -13.01
C THR A 438 -5.61 -43.98 -11.73
N GLY A 439 -4.46 -43.34 -11.47
CA GLY A 439 -3.58 -43.64 -10.34
C GLY A 439 -3.95 -42.98 -9.00
N ARG A 440 -4.84 -41.98 -9.00
CA ARG A 440 -5.23 -41.25 -7.78
C ARG A 440 -5.93 -42.10 -6.71
N ASP A 441 -5.86 -41.64 -5.46
CA ASP A 441 -6.84 -42.01 -4.44
C ASP A 441 -8.16 -41.28 -4.72
N ARG A 442 -9.15 -42.03 -5.21
CA ARG A 442 -10.46 -41.50 -5.57
C ARG A 442 -11.24 -40.95 -4.38
N ARG A 443 -10.87 -41.32 -3.15
CA ARG A 443 -11.50 -40.85 -1.93
C ARG A 443 -11.24 -39.36 -1.71
N ILE A 444 -9.99 -38.92 -1.87
CA ILE A 444 -9.55 -37.58 -1.45
C ILE A 444 -8.99 -36.69 -2.58
N GLN A 445 -8.57 -37.28 -3.71
CA GLN A 445 -7.90 -36.52 -4.77
C GLN A 445 -8.83 -36.26 -5.94
N ALA A 446 -8.99 -35.01 -6.35
CA ALA A 446 -9.67 -34.61 -7.57
C ALA A 446 -8.66 -34.22 -8.65
N ILE A 447 -8.98 -34.48 -9.93
CA ILE A 447 -8.09 -34.17 -11.06
C ILE A 447 -8.80 -33.21 -12.00
N LEU A 448 -8.15 -32.09 -12.30
CA LEU A 448 -8.61 -31.10 -13.28
C LEU A 448 -7.57 -30.94 -14.40
N PRO A 449 -7.79 -31.60 -15.55
CA PRO A 449 -6.95 -31.40 -16.74
C PRO A 449 -7.22 -30.04 -17.38
N LEU A 450 -6.16 -29.31 -17.72
CA LEU A 450 -6.20 -28.01 -18.38
C LEU A 450 -5.65 -28.14 -19.81
N ARG A 451 -6.32 -27.51 -20.78
CA ARG A 451 -5.92 -27.61 -22.20
C ARG A 451 -5.14 -26.39 -22.66
N GLY A 452 -3.95 -26.65 -23.23
CA GLY A 452 -3.09 -25.61 -23.77
C GLY A 452 -2.57 -24.64 -22.71
N LYS A 453 -1.95 -23.55 -23.18
CA LYS A 453 -1.45 -22.50 -22.29
C LYS A 453 -2.62 -21.68 -21.75
N ILE A 454 -2.66 -21.50 -20.43
CA ILE A 454 -3.67 -20.67 -19.77
C ILE A 454 -3.53 -19.22 -20.26
N LEU A 455 -4.66 -18.51 -20.32
CA LEU A 455 -4.65 -17.09 -20.64
C LEU A 455 -3.77 -16.34 -19.65
N ASN A 456 -2.76 -15.60 -20.14
CA ASN A 456 -1.98 -14.70 -19.30
C ASN A 456 -2.88 -13.57 -18.79
N VAL A 457 -3.34 -13.70 -17.54
CA VAL A 457 -4.26 -12.75 -16.93
C VAL A 457 -3.62 -11.39 -16.65
N GLU A 458 -2.29 -11.35 -16.47
CA GLU A 458 -1.54 -10.12 -16.26
C GLU A 458 -1.60 -9.22 -17.50
N ARG A 459 -1.37 -9.81 -18.68
CA ARG A 459 -1.56 -9.11 -19.96
C ARG A 459 -3.00 -8.72 -20.24
N GLN A 460 -3.96 -9.40 -19.63
CA GLN A 460 -5.38 -9.09 -19.79
C GLN A 460 -5.92 -8.25 -18.63
N LYS A 461 -5.05 -7.67 -17.79
CA LYS A 461 -5.45 -6.70 -16.76
C LYS A 461 -6.40 -5.65 -17.33
N ARG A 462 -6.08 -5.06 -18.49
CA ARG A 462 -6.90 -4.05 -19.19
C ARG A 462 -8.23 -4.57 -19.77
N ASN A 463 -8.45 -5.89 -19.75
CA ASN A 463 -9.67 -6.55 -20.25
C ASN A 463 -10.04 -7.77 -19.39
N LEU A 464 -10.38 -7.52 -18.12
CA LEU A 464 -10.82 -8.57 -17.19
C LEU A 464 -12.06 -9.34 -17.69
N VAL A 465 -12.89 -8.74 -18.55
CA VAL A 465 -14.01 -9.43 -19.21
C VAL A 465 -13.51 -10.67 -19.96
N LYS A 466 -12.42 -10.53 -20.72
CA LYS A 466 -11.81 -11.65 -21.45
C LYS A 466 -11.22 -12.71 -20.52
N VAL A 467 -10.73 -12.31 -19.34
CA VAL A 467 -10.28 -13.23 -18.28
C VAL A 467 -11.45 -14.09 -17.79
N PHE A 468 -12.56 -13.46 -17.38
CA PHE A 468 -13.72 -14.18 -16.86
C PHE A 468 -14.53 -14.93 -17.92
N GLN A 469 -14.39 -14.60 -19.20
CA GLN A 469 -14.97 -15.36 -20.32
C GLN A 469 -14.14 -16.57 -20.73
N ASN A 470 -12.89 -16.70 -20.26
CA ASN A 470 -12.04 -17.82 -20.60
C ASN A 470 -12.54 -19.13 -19.98
N ASN A 471 -12.69 -20.17 -20.81
CA ASN A 471 -13.25 -21.45 -20.39
C ASN A 471 -12.43 -22.16 -19.30
N GLU A 472 -11.09 -22.13 -19.37
CA GLU A 472 -10.22 -22.80 -18.39
C GLU A 472 -10.28 -22.05 -17.05
N ILE A 473 -10.30 -20.72 -17.07
CA ILE A 473 -10.47 -19.88 -15.86
C ILE A 473 -11.83 -20.11 -15.21
N GLN A 474 -12.92 -20.09 -15.98
CA GLN A 474 -14.26 -20.41 -15.45
C GLN A 474 -14.32 -21.81 -14.85
N THR A 475 -13.64 -22.77 -15.49
CA THR A 475 -13.56 -24.15 -15.02
C THR A 475 -12.84 -24.25 -13.68
N MET A 476 -11.72 -23.55 -13.50
CA MET A 476 -11.00 -23.48 -12.22
C MET A 476 -11.85 -22.82 -11.12
N ILE A 477 -12.45 -21.66 -11.39
CA ILE A 477 -13.32 -20.95 -10.42
C ILE A 477 -14.45 -21.86 -9.94
N ARG A 478 -15.12 -22.57 -10.88
CA ARG A 478 -16.19 -23.52 -10.55
C ARG A 478 -15.68 -24.74 -9.78
N ALA A 479 -14.49 -25.26 -10.13
CA ALA A 479 -13.92 -26.40 -9.43
C ALA A 479 -13.60 -26.05 -7.97
N PHE A 480 -12.97 -24.91 -7.70
CA PHE A 480 -12.63 -24.50 -6.34
C PHE A 480 -13.85 -24.18 -5.48
N GLY A 481 -14.89 -23.56 -6.07
CA GLY A 481 -16.17 -23.29 -5.40
C GLY A 481 -16.12 -22.19 -4.34
N ALA A 482 -15.01 -21.45 -4.24
CA ALA A 482 -14.74 -20.50 -3.18
C ALA A 482 -15.00 -19.02 -3.54
N GLY A 483 -15.50 -18.72 -4.74
CA GLY A 483 -15.63 -17.35 -5.23
C GLY A 483 -14.40 -16.87 -6.01
N VAL A 484 -14.28 -15.57 -6.26
CA VAL A 484 -13.16 -14.98 -7.01
C VAL A 484 -12.96 -13.50 -6.66
N GLY A 485 -11.71 -13.07 -6.49
CA GLY A 485 -11.30 -11.73 -6.09
C GLY A 485 -10.53 -11.71 -4.77
N ASN A 486 -9.63 -10.74 -4.61
CA ASN A 486 -8.73 -10.65 -3.45
C ASN A 486 -9.24 -9.75 -2.32
N ASN A 487 -10.22 -8.88 -2.59
CA ASN A 487 -10.76 -7.98 -1.57
C ASN A 487 -11.86 -8.70 -0.77
N PRO A 488 -11.67 -8.95 0.55
CA PRO A 488 -12.66 -9.66 1.37
C PRO A 488 -14.00 -8.92 1.50
N GLU A 489 -14.00 -7.60 1.32
CA GLU A 489 -15.20 -6.77 1.39
C GLU A 489 -16.10 -6.93 0.15
N ASP A 490 -15.56 -7.46 -0.95
CA ASP A 490 -16.33 -7.66 -2.17
C ASP A 490 -17.36 -8.79 -2.01
N GLU A 491 -18.59 -8.54 -2.45
CA GLU A 491 -19.62 -9.57 -2.44
C GLU A 491 -19.25 -10.76 -3.37
N GLY A 492 -18.95 -11.92 -2.80
CA GLY A 492 -18.52 -13.12 -3.53
C GLY A 492 -17.02 -13.17 -3.85
N ALA A 493 -16.22 -12.40 -3.11
CA ALA A 493 -14.76 -12.55 -3.01
C ALA A 493 -14.35 -14.01 -2.77
N PHE A 494 -13.07 -14.30 -3.07
CA PHE A 494 -12.53 -15.61 -2.78
C PHE A 494 -12.44 -15.83 -1.27
N ASP A 495 -13.06 -16.90 -0.80
CA ASP A 495 -13.17 -17.27 0.60
C ASP A 495 -12.59 -18.67 0.83
N THR A 496 -11.50 -18.73 1.59
CA THR A 496 -10.78 -19.98 1.90
C THR A 496 -11.64 -20.96 2.69
N GLU A 497 -12.60 -20.49 3.49
CA GLU A 497 -13.51 -21.37 4.25
C GLU A 497 -14.51 -22.11 3.35
N LYS A 498 -14.82 -21.53 2.18
CA LYS A 498 -15.72 -22.13 1.19
C LYS A 498 -15.00 -23.04 0.19
N MET A 499 -13.67 -23.21 0.31
CA MET A 499 -12.91 -24.06 -0.60
C MET A 499 -13.37 -25.52 -0.51
N ARG A 500 -13.53 -26.15 -1.67
CA ARG A 500 -13.87 -27.58 -1.76
C ARG A 500 -12.67 -28.50 -1.50
N TYR A 501 -11.46 -27.99 -1.70
CA TYR A 501 -10.20 -28.71 -1.58
C TYR A 501 -9.21 -27.85 -0.78
N SER A 502 -8.73 -28.34 0.36
CA SER A 502 -7.76 -27.61 1.19
C SER A 502 -6.37 -27.53 0.55
N ARG A 503 -6.08 -28.39 -0.44
CA ARG A 503 -4.83 -28.34 -1.21
C ARG A 503 -5.11 -28.20 -2.70
N ILE A 504 -4.60 -27.13 -3.30
CA ILE A 504 -4.52 -26.92 -4.75
C ILE A 504 -3.09 -27.28 -5.16
N ILE A 505 -2.92 -28.36 -5.92
CA ILE A 505 -1.63 -28.90 -6.32
C ILE A 505 -1.44 -28.66 -7.81
N ILE A 506 -0.44 -27.85 -8.19
CA ILE A 506 -0.06 -27.63 -9.58
C ILE A 506 0.89 -28.75 -10.00
N MET A 507 0.48 -29.56 -10.98
CA MET A 507 1.26 -30.70 -11.48
C MET A 507 1.47 -30.54 -12.99
N THR A 508 2.64 -30.01 -13.35
CA THR A 508 3.07 -29.72 -14.72
C THR A 508 4.30 -30.55 -15.10
N ASP A 509 4.59 -30.63 -16.38
CA ASP A 509 5.78 -31.33 -16.86
C ASP A 509 7.07 -30.62 -16.40
N ALA A 510 8.17 -31.38 -16.30
CA ALA A 510 9.48 -30.89 -15.86
C ALA A 510 10.29 -30.28 -17.02
N ASP A 511 9.61 -29.53 -17.89
CA ASP A 511 10.16 -28.86 -19.06
C ASP A 511 9.88 -27.35 -19.04
N VAL A 512 10.31 -26.66 -20.09
CA VAL A 512 10.13 -25.20 -20.23
C VAL A 512 8.66 -24.79 -20.37
N ASP A 513 7.82 -25.64 -20.97
CA ASP A 513 6.40 -25.35 -21.19
C ASP A 513 5.59 -25.54 -19.89
N GLY A 514 5.90 -26.57 -19.12
CA GLY A 514 5.37 -26.80 -17.79
C GLY A 514 5.76 -25.69 -16.81
N ALA A 515 7.00 -25.21 -16.85
CA ALA A 515 7.42 -24.04 -16.07
C ALA A 515 6.63 -22.77 -16.44
N HIS A 516 6.34 -22.56 -17.72
CA HIS A 516 5.52 -21.44 -18.18
C HIS A 516 4.06 -21.58 -17.75
N ILE A 517 3.45 -22.75 -17.88
CA ILE A 517 2.06 -23.00 -17.45
C ILE A 517 1.92 -22.86 -15.93
N ARG A 518 2.88 -23.36 -15.17
CA ARG A 518 2.96 -23.16 -13.71
C ARG A 518 2.97 -21.68 -13.37
N THR A 519 3.76 -20.87 -14.08
CA THR A 519 3.83 -19.42 -13.87
C THR A 519 2.49 -18.74 -14.20
N LEU A 520 1.80 -19.15 -15.27
CA LEU A 520 0.46 -18.64 -15.62
C LEU A 520 -0.59 -18.98 -14.55
N MET A 521 -0.58 -20.21 -14.02
CA MET A 521 -1.47 -20.62 -12.91
C MET A 521 -1.20 -19.81 -11.64
N MET A 522 0.07 -19.66 -11.27
CA MET A 522 0.46 -18.87 -10.11
C MET A 522 0.04 -17.40 -10.25
N THR A 523 0.19 -16.83 -11.45
CA THR A 523 -0.24 -15.46 -11.74
C THR A 523 -1.76 -15.31 -11.57
N PHE A 524 -2.54 -16.28 -12.07
CA PHE A 524 -3.99 -16.28 -11.89
C PHE A 524 -4.39 -16.37 -10.40
N LEU A 525 -3.80 -17.32 -9.66
CA LEU A 525 -4.06 -17.46 -8.22
C LEU A 525 -3.65 -16.19 -7.47
N TRP A 526 -2.51 -15.56 -7.79
CA TRP A 526 -2.08 -14.32 -7.16
C TRP A 526 -3.04 -13.15 -7.40
N ARG A 527 -3.51 -12.99 -8.65
CA ARG A 527 -4.35 -11.84 -9.03
C ARG A 527 -5.81 -11.96 -8.59
N PHE A 528 -6.33 -13.17 -8.43
CA PHE A 528 -7.76 -13.38 -8.17
C PHE A 528 -8.08 -14.26 -6.96
N MET A 529 -7.10 -14.94 -6.37
CA MET A 529 -7.28 -15.89 -5.26
C MET A 529 -6.09 -15.87 -4.30
N ARG A 530 -5.50 -14.68 -4.06
CA ARG A 530 -4.34 -14.48 -3.18
C ARG A 530 -4.53 -15.12 -1.80
N PRO A 531 -5.73 -15.08 -1.17
CA PRO A 531 -5.96 -15.76 0.10
C PRO A 531 -5.64 -17.26 0.08
N ALA A 532 -5.76 -17.94 -1.06
CA ALA A 532 -5.35 -19.34 -1.18
C ALA A 532 -3.83 -19.52 -1.01
N ILE A 533 -3.03 -18.58 -1.51
CA ILE A 533 -1.57 -18.63 -1.41
C ILE A 533 -1.14 -18.23 0.01
N THR A 534 -1.66 -17.11 0.54
CA THR A 534 -1.30 -16.65 1.89
C THR A 534 -1.82 -17.61 2.97
N GLY A 535 -2.98 -18.24 2.77
CA GLY A 535 -3.50 -19.32 3.62
C GLY A 535 -2.74 -20.64 3.49
N GLY A 536 -1.76 -20.74 2.58
CA GLY A 536 -0.92 -21.93 2.43
C GLY A 536 -1.63 -23.14 1.83
N HIS A 537 -2.61 -22.90 0.95
CA HIS A 537 -3.37 -23.95 0.27
C HIS A 537 -2.77 -24.35 -1.09
N VAL A 538 -1.77 -23.63 -1.60
CA VAL A 538 -1.20 -23.86 -2.94
C VAL A 538 0.15 -24.59 -2.86
N TYR A 539 0.27 -25.67 -3.63
CA TYR A 539 1.43 -26.56 -3.67
C TYR A 539 1.86 -26.82 -5.11
N ILE A 540 3.14 -27.12 -5.32
CA ILE A 540 3.69 -27.54 -6.61
C ILE A 540 4.20 -28.98 -6.44
N ALA A 541 3.70 -29.88 -7.29
CA ALA A 541 4.17 -31.27 -7.32
C ALA A 541 5.61 -31.34 -7.84
N GLN A 542 6.38 -32.31 -7.36
CA GLN A 542 7.75 -32.57 -7.81
C GLN A 542 7.83 -33.99 -8.38
N PRO A 543 7.55 -34.19 -9.67
CA PRO A 543 7.75 -35.49 -10.31
C PRO A 543 9.26 -35.78 -10.45
N PRO A 544 9.66 -37.08 -10.46
CA PRO A 544 11.06 -37.45 -10.63
C PRO A 544 11.55 -37.18 -12.06
N LEU A 545 12.83 -36.81 -12.18
CA LEU A 545 13.48 -36.58 -13.48
C LEU A 545 13.98 -37.89 -14.11
N TYR A 546 14.41 -38.86 -13.28
CA TYR A 546 14.99 -40.11 -13.73
C TYR A 546 14.40 -41.32 -13.02
N GLN A 547 14.36 -42.45 -13.73
CA GLN A 547 14.25 -43.78 -13.16
C GLN A 547 15.57 -44.53 -13.41
N VAL A 548 16.16 -45.03 -12.33
CA VAL A 548 17.40 -45.82 -12.35
C VAL A 548 17.07 -47.25 -11.96
N SER A 549 17.45 -48.22 -12.78
CA SER A 549 17.05 -49.62 -12.62
C SER A 549 18.22 -50.60 -12.74
N LYS A 550 18.19 -51.64 -11.90
CA LYS A 550 19.09 -52.80 -11.92
C LYS A 550 18.28 -54.08 -11.76
N GLY A 551 18.07 -54.80 -12.87
CA GLY A 551 17.25 -56.01 -12.88
C GLY A 551 15.79 -55.71 -12.52
N ARG A 552 15.35 -56.15 -11.33
CA ARG A 552 13.99 -55.91 -10.81
C ARG A 552 13.88 -54.71 -9.87
N ILE A 553 15.01 -54.11 -9.48
CA ILE A 553 15.04 -52.97 -8.56
C ILE A 553 14.98 -51.70 -9.39
N SER A 554 14.03 -50.82 -9.09
CA SER A 554 13.89 -49.50 -9.69
C SER A 554 13.87 -48.44 -8.58
N LYS A 555 14.64 -47.37 -8.76
CA LYS A 555 14.67 -46.19 -7.89
C LYS A 555 14.44 -44.94 -8.74
N TYR A 556 13.96 -43.87 -8.11
CA TYR A 556 13.64 -42.61 -8.76
C TYR A 556 14.57 -41.51 -8.26
N ALA A 557 15.01 -40.63 -9.16
CA ALA A 557 15.87 -39.49 -8.85
C ALA A 557 15.21 -38.19 -9.29
N PHE A 558 15.32 -37.15 -8.46
CA PHE A 558 14.77 -35.81 -8.65
C PHE A 558 15.83 -34.80 -9.07
N SER A 559 17.12 -35.18 -9.07
CA SER A 559 18.24 -34.36 -9.54
C SER A 559 19.29 -35.19 -10.26
N ASP A 560 20.18 -34.54 -11.01
CA ASP A 560 21.34 -35.18 -11.63
C ASP A 560 22.29 -35.78 -10.58
N SER A 561 22.51 -35.09 -9.45
CA SER A 561 23.36 -35.59 -8.35
C SER A 561 22.79 -36.88 -7.76
N GLU A 562 21.49 -36.86 -7.44
CA GLU A 562 20.81 -38.03 -6.90
C GLU A 562 20.79 -39.19 -7.90
N ARG A 563 20.66 -38.90 -9.20
CA ARG A 563 20.78 -39.93 -10.24
C ARG A 563 22.16 -40.59 -10.19
N ASP A 564 23.23 -39.79 -10.12
CA ASP A 564 24.60 -40.30 -10.13
C ASP A 564 24.93 -41.09 -8.86
N GLU A 565 24.43 -40.64 -7.70
CA GLU A 565 24.49 -41.36 -6.43
C GLU A 565 23.76 -42.71 -6.51
N LEU A 566 22.53 -42.73 -7.03
CA LEU A 566 21.75 -43.96 -7.21
C LEU A 566 22.40 -44.92 -8.22
N ILE A 567 23.04 -44.39 -9.26
CA ILE A 567 23.84 -45.19 -10.20
C ILE A 567 25.04 -45.83 -9.49
N ALA A 568 25.76 -45.06 -8.68
CA ALA A 568 26.91 -45.56 -7.93
C ALA A 568 26.50 -46.62 -6.91
N GLU A 569 25.42 -46.37 -6.15
CA GLU A 569 24.85 -47.31 -5.19
C GLU A 569 24.43 -48.63 -5.86
N LEU A 570 23.70 -48.55 -6.98
CA LEU A 570 23.25 -49.75 -7.68
C LEU A 570 24.41 -50.48 -8.37
N ARG A 571 25.48 -49.80 -8.78
CA ARG A 571 26.69 -50.44 -9.33
C ARG A 571 27.52 -51.16 -8.26
N GLY A 572 27.61 -50.60 -7.05
CA GLY A 572 28.47 -51.13 -5.98
C GLY A 572 29.92 -51.30 -6.45
N ASP A 573 30.58 -52.38 -6.03
CA ASP A 573 31.99 -52.66 -6.36
C ASP A 573 32.22 -53.23 -7.77
N ASN A 574 31.18 -53.38 -8.59
CA ASN A 574 31.29 -53.98 -9.93
C ASN A 574 31.00 -52.95 -11.04
N PRO A 575 32.04 -52.35 -11.65
CA PRO A 575 31.90 -51.34 -12.71
C PRO A 575 31.21 -51.86 -13.98
N ALA A 576 31.18 -53.18 -14.22
CA ALA A 576 30.56 -53.78 -15.39
C ALA A 576 29.04 -53.97 -15.26
N THR A 577 28.45 -53.61 -14.11
CA THR A 577 27.00 -53.72 -13.89
C THR A 577 26.22 -52.78 -14.82
N LYS A 578 25.38 -53.36 -15.68
CA LYS A 578 24.49 -52.58 -16.54
C LYS A 578 23.35 -51.96 -15.72
N ILE A 579 23.26 -50.63 -15.77
CA ILE A 579 22.19 -49.84 -15.14
C ILE A 579 21.30 -49.28 -16.25
N GLY A 580 19.98 -49.48 -16.14
CA GLY A 580 19.00 -48.85 -17.02
C GLY A 580 18.65 -47.47 -16.48
N ILE A 581 18.76 -46.44 -17.32
CA ILE A 581 18.42 -45.06 -16.99
C ILE A 581 17.33 -44.61 -17.95
N GLN A 582 16.19 -44.21 -17.42
CA GLN A 582 15.10 -43.59 -18.17
C GLN A 582 14.93 -42.16 -17.65
N ARG A 583 14.96 -41.17 -18.54
CA ARG A 583 14.64 -39.78 -18.22
C ARG A 583 13.18 -39.54 -18.58
N TYR A 584 12.40 -38.99 -17.66
CA TYR A 584 11.02 -38.57 -17.93
C TYR A 584 11.04 -37.17 -18.52
N LYS A 585 10.39 -36.99 -19.67
CA LYS A 585 10.23 -35.66 -20.30
C LYS A 585 8.88 -35.04 -19.99
N GLY A 586 7.87 -35.86 -19.73
CA GLY A 586 6.54 -35.41 -19.34
C GLY A 586 5.81 -36.43 -18.49
N LEU A 587 4.83 -35.97 -17.72
CA LEU A 587 4.01 -36.77 -16.80
C LEU A 587 3.21 -37.86 -17.53
N GLY A 588 2.91 -37.66 -18.82
CA GLY A 588 2.23 -38.63 -19.67
C GLY A 588 3.06 -39.88 -20.00
N GLU A 589 4.38 -39.86 -19.76
CA GLU A 589 5.27 -41.01 -19.97
C GLU A 589 5.29 -41.98 -18.76
N MET A 590 4.71 -41.56 -17.64
CA MET A 590 4.63 -42.36 -16.42
C MET A 590 3.36 -43.20 -16.39
N ASN A 591 3.51 -44.47 -16.04
CA ASN A 591 2.35 -45.32 -15.77
C ASN A 591 1.62 -44.84 -14.50
N PRO A 592 0.29 -45.07 -14.37
CA PRO A 592 -0.49 -44.63 -13.22
C PRO A 592 0.11 -45.00 -11.85
N ASP A 593 0.63 -46.23 -11.71
CA ASP A 593 1.26 -46.70 -10.46
C ASP A 593 2.55 -45.92 -10.15
N GLN A 594 3.36 -45.61 -11.17
CA GLN A 594 4.58 -44.82 -11.01
C GLN A 594 4.26 -43.39 -10.58
N LEU A 595 3.23 -42.79 -11.20
CA LEU A 595 2.79 -41.44 -10.87
C LEU A 595 2.23 -41.37 -9.43
N TRP A 596 1.51 -42.41 -9.01
CA TRP A 596 1.05 -42.56 -7.64
C TRP A 596 2.22 -42.61 -6.65
N ASP A 597 3.12 -43.58 -6.80
CA ASP A 597 4.20 -43.85 -5.84
C ASP A 597 5.17 -42.68 -5.69
N THR A 598 5.37 -41.89 -6.74
CA THR A 598 6.38 -40.83 -6.77
C THR A 598 5.83 -39.44 -6.47
N THR A 599 4.61 -39.13 -6.94
CA THR A 599 4.14 -37.74 -7.05
C THR A 599 2.79 -37.51 -6.36
N MET A 600 1.94 -38.54 -6.27
CA MET A 600 0.56 -38.35 -5.77
C MET A 600 0.31 -38.97 -4.40
N ASN A 601 1.03 -40.01 -4.00
CA ASN A 601 0.84 -40.68 -2.72
C ASN A 601 1.24 -39.76 -1.53
N PRO A 602 0.32 -39.41 -0.61
CA PRO A 602 0.61 -38.55 0.53
C PRO A 602 1.74 -39.03 1.45
N GLU A 603 2.02 -40.34 1.48
CA GLU A 603 3.06 -40.92 2.35
C GLU A 603 4.48 -40.79 1.77
N THR A 604 4.62 -40.71 0.45
CA THR A 604 5.92 -40.76 -0.24
C THR A 604 6.25 -39.53 -1.07
N ARG A 605 5.24 -38.74 -1.45
CA ARG A 605 5.43 -37.56 -2.31
C ARG A 605 6.17 -36.43 -1.62
N THR A 606 6.90 -35.66 -2.40
CA THR A 606 7.46 -34.36 -2.01
C THR A 606 6.77 -33.24 -2.79
N MET A 607 6.44 -32.15 -2.12
CA MET A 607 5.81 -30.98 -2.74
C MET A 607 6.44 -29.69 -2.22
N LEU A 608 6.47 -28.67 -3.07
CA LEU A 608 6.84 -27.32 -2.67
C LEU A 608 5.59 -26.56 -2.25
N LYS A 609 5.57 -26.02 -1.03
CA LYS A 609 4.49 -25.14 -0.56
C LYS A 609 4.76 -23.71 -1.01
N VAL A 610 3.81 -23.10 -1.71
CA VAL A 610 3.94 -21.70 -2.14
C VAL A 610 3.63 -20.81 -0.95
N THR A 611 4.51 -19.84 -0.67
CA THR A 611 4.36 -18.87 0.43
C THR A 611 4.64 -17.46 -0.07
N VAL A 612 4.27 -16.46 0.72
CA VAL A 612 4.46 -15.03 0.40
C VAL A 612 5.29 -14.43 1.53
N GLN A 613 6.49 -13.95 1.21
CA GLN A 613 7.34 -13.25 2.17
C GLN A 613 7.05 -11.75 2.16
N ASP A 614 7.11 -11.15 0.98
CA ASP A 614 6.71 -9.76 0.73
C ASP A 614 5.70 -9.71 -0.40
N ALA A 615 4.51 -9.18 -0.11
CA ALA A 615 3.44 -9.07 -1.07
C ALA A 615 3.74 -8.03 -2.15
N GLU A 616 4.44 -6.94 -1.82
CA GLU A 616 4.73 -5.86 -2.77
C GLU A 616 5.77 -6.30 -3.82
N SER A 617 6.90 -6.85 -3.37
CA SER A 617 7.91 -7.45 -4.25
C SER A 617 7.31 -8.57 -5.10
N SER A 618 6.47 -9.44 -4.53
CA SER A 618 5.80 -10.51 -5.30
C SER A 618 4.89 -9.95 -6.37
N ASP A 619 4.14 -8.89 -6.06
CA ASP A 619 3.25 -8.21 -7.00
C ASP A 619 4.01 -7.63 -8.19
N ARG A 620 5.13 -6.95 -7.89
CA ARG A 620 6.05 -6.37 -8.85
C ARG A 620 6.70 -7.44 -9.74
N MET A 621 7.06 -8.58 -9.17
CA MET A 621 7.65 -9.69 -9.91
C MET A 621 6.68 -10.24 -10.97
N PHE A 622 5.41 -10.44 -10.62
CA PHE A 622 4.39 -10.86 -11.59
C PHE A 622 4.15 -9.79 -12.67
N GLU A 623 4.19 -8.51 -12.32
CA GLU A 623 4.06 -7.41 -13.27
C GLU A 623 5.22 -7.39 -14.30
N ILE A 624 6.46 -7.48 -13.84
CA ILE A 624 7.66 -7.50 -14.70
C ILE A 624 7.63 -8.73 -15.63
N LEU A 625 7.42 -9.94 -15.07
CA LEU A 625 7.54 -11.18 -15.82
C LEU A 625 6.35 -11.41 -16.77
N MET A 626 5.14 -11.07 -16.32
CA MET A 626 3.90 -11.45 -17.01
C MET A 626 3.18 -10.27 -17.66
N GLY A 627 3.59 -9.02 -17.43
CA GLY A 627 2.92 -7.80 -17.92
C GLY A 627 3.09 -7.51 -19.41
N GLU A 628 2.98 -6.23 -19.78
CA GLU A 628 3.19 -5.74 -21.15
C GLU A 628 4.53 -5.04 -21.34
N ASP A 629 5.19 -4.63 -20.24
CA ASP A 629 6.51 -3.98 -20.30
C ASP A 629 7.57 -4.99 -20.79
N VAL A 630 8.16 -4.68 -21.95
CA VAL A 630 9.21 -5.48 -22.59
C VAL A 630 10.59 -5.05 -22.09
N PRO A 631 10.94 -3.75 -22.00
CA PRO A 631 12.19 -3.30 -21.41
C PRO A 631 12.49 -3.88 -20.01
N ASP A 632 11.56 -3.77 -19.06
CA ASP A 632 11.79 -4.20 -17.68
C ASP A 632 12.00 -5.71 -17.59
N ARG A 633 11.22 -6.48 -18.36
CA ARG A 633 11.38 -7.94 -18.45
C ARG A 633 12.70 -8.32 -19.08
N ARG A 634 13.14 -7.59 -20.10
CA ARG A 634 14.42 -7.83 -20.75
C ARG A 634 15.56 -7.55 -19.77
N ALA A 635 15.51 -6.44 -19.05
CA ALA A 635 16.49 -6.11 -18.02
C ALA A 635 16.52 -7.18 -16.91
N PHE A 636 15.36 -7.69 -16.49
CA PHE A 636 15.27 -8.80 -15.56
C PHE A 636 15.95 -10.07 -16.10
N ILE A 637 15.62 -10.48 -17.33
CA ILE A 637 16.23 -11.66 -17.96
C ILE A 637 17.75 -11.48 -18.08
N GLU A 638 18.23 -10.33 -18.54
CA GLU A 638 19.66 -10.06 -18.69
C GLU A 638 20.40 -10.10 -17.34
N LYS A 639 19.77 -9.61 -16.27
CA LYS A 639 20.32 -9.64 -14.91
C LYS A 639 20.46 -11.06 -14.37
N TYR A 640 19.43 -11.90 -14.54
CA TYR A 640 19.34 -13.22 -13.91
C TYR A 640 19.68 -14.40 -14.85
N ALA A 641 20.02 -14.14 -16.13
CA ALA A 641 20.26 -15.19 -17.13
C ALA A 641 21.34 -16.21 -16.72
N LYS A 642 22.35 -15.80 -15.94
CA LYS A 642 23.45 -16.66 -15.49
C LYS A 642 23.08 -17.60 -14.34
N GLU A 643 21.94 -17.38 -13.70
CA GLU A 643 21.46 -18.16 -12.56
C GLU A 643 20.60 -19.36 -13.00
N VAL A 644 20.25 -19.44 -14.28
CA VAL A 644 19.40 -20.51 -14.82
C VAL A 644 20.21 -21.82 -14.93
N THR A 645 19.77 -22.84 -14.21
CA THR A 645 20.44 -24.16 -14.15
C THR A 645 19.84 -25.20 -15.09
N ASN A 646 18.58 -25.05 -15.51
CA ASN A 646 17.83 -26.02 -16.32
C ASN A 646 17.22 -25.37 -17.58
N LEU A 647 18.05 -25.16 -18.61
CA LEU A 647 17.59 -24.81 -19.96
C LEU A 647 17.67 -26.07 -20.84
N ASP A 648 16.55 -26.44 -21.46
CA ASP A 648 16.61 -27.34 -22.63
C ASP A 648 17.29 -26.56 -23.76
N ILE A 649 18.55 -26.91 -24.06
CA ILE A 649 19.30 -26.42 -25.23
C ILE A 649 19.07 -27.36 -26.40
#